data_AF-A0A8K0N8H7-F1
#
_entry.id   AF-A0A8K0N8H7-F1
#
_cell.length_a   1.000
_cell.length_b   1.000
_cell.length_c   1.000
_cell.angle_alpha   90.00
_cell.angle_beta   90.00
_cell.angle_gamma   90.00
#
_symmetry.space_group_name_H-M   'P 1'
#
loop_
_entity.id
_entity.type
_entity.pdbx_description
1 polymer ?
#
loop_
_entity_poly.entity_id
_entity_poly.type
_entity_poly.pdbx_seq_one_letter_code
_entity_poly.pdbx_strand_id
1 'polypeptide(L)'
;MAQEMEKLGGTSEEEDDEEMEMEVKEEDEEEEEGGSGSGRAAVMGLAAQPAGEDMGGRYFEQPRGIDGGGGEGLMQEVVMRRPRPKEEKERTKMRERHRRAITARILSGLRRHGNYNLRARSDINEVIAALAREAGWAVLPDGTTFPSRSSASSSPQGPPATSSVAPAQIQPLRGVSPGGLLSAEYRPLKGVFTPTAASTSYDGRCRTSAMMGGHRERMVDSSPLAASCTDGVHGKQVTHILPTHRMPEHDFAGTPYIPVYVMLPLGVINMKCELADPESLIKQLRILKSVNVDGVMVDCWWGIVEVHAPQEYNWHGYKRLFQIVRELKLKLKVVMSFHECGGNIGDDVCIPLPHWVAEIGRSNLEIFFMDREGRQNPECLSWGIDKERVLRGRTALEVYFDYMRSFRVEFDEFFEDGIISEIEVGLGPCGELRYPSYPVKHGWRYPGIGEFQCYDQYLMKSLRKAAEARGHSFWARGPDNAGSYNSQPHETGFFCDGGDYDSYYGRFFLNWYSQVLVDHADRVLSLAKLAFEGTCIAAKISGVHWWYKTASHAAELTAGFYNPCNRDGYASIASMLKRHGAALNFTCAELRTLDQHEEFPDALADPEGLVWQVLNAAWDICIPVASENAFPCHDRAGYNKILENSKPMNNPDGRHLSAFTYLRLGPDLMESHNFLEFERFVKRMHGEAVLDLQA
;
A
#
# COMPACT_ATOMS: atom_id res chain seq x y z
N MET A 1 37.17 -61.18 34.35
CA MET A 1 36.48 -62.31 33.68
C MET A 1 35.62 -61.64 32.61
N ALA A 2 35.75 -61.90 31.30
CA ALA A 2 35.85 -63.19 30.59
C ALA A 2 34.55 -64.00 30.76
N GLN A 3 33.79 -64.40 29.72
CA GLN A 3 33.94 -64.34 28.24
C GLN A 3 32.56 -64.00 27.60
N GLU A 4 32.41 -63.49 26.36
CA GLU A 4 32.65 -64.12 25.03
C GLU A 4 31.77 -65.37 24.80
N MET A 5 31.09 -65.62 23.67
CA MET A 5 31.25 -65.21 22.25
C MET A 5 29.91 -65.10 21.46
N GLU A 6 29.91 -64.24 20.41
CA GLU A 6 29.46 -64.42 18.99
C GLU A 6 28.18 -65.25 18.58
N LYS A 7 27.59 -65.16 17.36
CA LYS A 7 27.98 -64.53 16.06
C LYS A 7 26.76 -64.28 15.11
N LEU A 8 27.03 -63.58 13.99
CA LEU A 8 26.22 -63.36 12.76
C LEU A 8 25.19 -62.20 12.81
N GLY A 9 25.19 -61.22 11.90
CA GLY A 9 26.10 -60.95 10.77
C GLY A 9 25.92 -59.53 10.18
N GLY A 10 26.81 -59.11 9.25
CA GLY A 10 26.76 -57.81 8.54
C GLY A 10 25.68 -57.72 7.44
N THR A 11 25.63 -56.68 6.61
CA THR A 11 26.72 -55.84 6.05
C THR A 11 26.43 -54.31 6.05
N SER A 12 27.34 -53.56 5.40
CA SER A 12 27.36 -52.11 5.13
C SER A 12 26.80 -51.76 3.73
N GLU A 13 27.19 -50.58 3.20
CA GLU A 13 26.74 -49.86 1.97
C GLU A 13 25.46 -49.01 2.21
N GLU A 14 25.39 -47.70 1.96
CA GLU A 14 25.91 -46.78 0.91
C GLU A 14 25.04 -46.72 -0.37
N GLU A 15 24.61 -45.50 -0.72
CA GLU A 15 23.86 -45.09 -1.93
C GLU A 15 22.43 -45.71 -2.03
N ASP A 16 21.42 -45.19 -2.75
CA ASP A 16 21.35 -44.20 -3.85
C ASP A 16 20.34 -43.03 -3.59
N ASP A 17 20.52 -41.92 -4.32
CA ASP A 17 19.48 -40.91 -4.57
C ASP A 17 18.67 -41.27 -5.84
N GLU A 18 17.46 -41.83 -5.72
CA GLU A 18 16.55 -42.02 -6.87
C GLU A 18 15.49 -40.89 -6.98
N GLU A 19 15.76 -39.94 -7.89
CA GLU A 19 14.80 -38.91 -8.31
C GLU A 19 13.71 -39.53 -9.19
N MET A 20 12.58 -39.93 -8.59
CA MET A 20 11.46 -40.55 -9.33
C MET A 20 10.74 -39.57 -10.26
N GLU A 21 11.21 -39.46 -11.51
CA GLU A 21 10.45 -38.89 -12.62
C GLU A 21 9.12 -39.64 -12.78
N MET A 22 7.99 -38.93 -12.65
CA MET A 22 6.68 -39.49 -13.01
C MET A 22 6.44 -39.35 -14.51
N GLU A 23 6.71 -40.43 -15.25
CA GLU A 23 6.24 -40.58 -16.64
C GLU A 23 4.73 -40.30 -16.72
N VAL A 24 4.36 -39.21 -17.39
CA VAL A 24 2.98 -38.97 -17.80
C VAL A 24 2.76 -39.71 -19.11
N LYS A 25 2.10 -40.86 -19.06
CA LYS A 25 1.56 -41.48 -20.28
C LYS A 25 0.59 -40.51 -20.93
N GLU A 26 0.87 -40.15 -22.18
CA GLU A 26 -0.13 -39.56 -23.07
C GLU A 26 -0.94 -40.72 -23.68
N GLU A 27 -2.26 -40.56 -23.75
CA GLU A 27 -3.17 -41.48 -24.43
C GLU A 27 -3.53 -40.85 -25.78
N ASP A 28 -2.99 -41.40 -26.87
CA ASP A 28 -3.27 -40.96 -28.23
C ASP A 28 -4.68 -41.44 -28.66
N GLU A 29 -5.59 -40.49 -28.95
CA GLU A 29 -6.85 -40.80 -29.63
C GLU A 29 -6.62 -40.78 -31.16
N GLU A 30 -6.62 -41.96 -31.78
CA GLU A 30 -6.52 -42.12 -33.24
C GLU A 30 -7.86 -41.78 -33.93
N GLU A 31 -7.88 -40.74 -34.79
CA GLU A 31 -8.95 -40.54 -35.78
C GLU A 31 -8.47 -41.01 -37.18
N GLU A 32 -9.15 -42.01 -37.77
CA GLU A 32 -8.78 -42.58 -39.07
C GLU A 32 -9.04 -41.63 -40.27
N GLU A 33 -8.07 -41.52 -41.19
CA GLU A 33 -8.30 -40.85 -42.49
C GLU A 33 -9.12 -41.72 -43.46
N GLY A 34 -10.31 -41.24 -43.85
CA GLY A 34 -11.03 -41.71 -45.04
C GLY A 34 -10.38 -41.22 -46.35
N GLY A 35 -9.22 -41.77 -46.71
CA GLY A 35 -8.36 -41.21 -47.76
C GLY A 35 -8.70 -41.60 -49.22
N SER A 36 -8.16 -40.81 -50.18
CA SER A 36 -7.64 -41.24 -51.49
C SER A 36 -7.21 -40.02 -52.34
N GLY A 37 -6.35 -40.18 -53.36
CA GLY A 37 -6.22 -39.16 -54.43
C GLY A 37 -4.86 -38.64 -54.89
N SER A 38 -3.74 -39.34 -54.63
CA SER A 38 -2.46 -39.31 -55.39
C SER A 38 -2.14 -38.10 -56.34
N GLY A 39 -1.10 -37.31 -56.01
CA GLY A 39 -0.50 -36.33 -56.95
C GLY A 39 0.87 -35.82 -56.51
N ARG A 40 1.97 -36.32 -57.09
CA ARG A 40 3.36 -35.98 -56.71
C ARG A 40 3.95 -34.82 -57.53
N ALA A 41 4.85 -34.09 -56.87
CA ALA A 41 6.00 -33.34 -57.43
C ALA A 41 5.75 -32.01 -58.18
N ALA A 42 6.69 -31.05 -58.22
CA ALA A 42 7.84 -30.75 -57.33
C ALA A 42 8.51 -29.40 -57.75
N VAL A 43 9.50 -28.97 -56.94
CA VAL A 43 10.72 -28.22 -57.36
C VAL A 43 10.61 -26.71 -57.67
N MET A 44 11.41 -25.94 -56.90
CA MET A 44 12.11 -24.67 -57.20
C MET A 44 11.40 -23.48 -57.86
N GLY A 45 11.77 -22.27 -57.39
CA GLY A 45 12.36 -21.31 -58.33
C GLY A 45 12.42 -19.83 -57.94
N LEU A 46 13.61 -19.40 -57.46
CA LEU A 46 14.19 -18.06 -57.66
C LEU A 46 13.47 -16.84 -57.04
N ALA A 47 14.19 -15.71 -57.05
CA ALA A 47 13.80 -14.45 -56.40
C ALA A 47 13.89 -13.26 -57.37
N ALA A 48 13.06 -12.25 -57.16
CA ALA A 48 13.25 -10.90 -57.70
C ALA A 48 12.52 -9.84 -56.83
N GLN A 49 13.28 -8.83 -56.39
CA GLN A 49 12.83 -7.44 -56.22
C GLN A 49 13.05 -6.71 -57.58
N PRO A 50 12.65 -5.43 -57.83
CA PRO A 50 12.28 -4.38 -56.85
C PRO A 50 11.12 -3.43 -57.25
N ALA A 51 10.88 -2.41 -56.40
CA ALA A 51 10.18 -1.13 -56.67
C ALA A 51 8.67 -1.21 -57.02
N GLY A 52 7.86 -0.16 -56.83
CA GLY A 52 8.09 1.15 -56.20
C GLY A 52 7.12 2.20 -56.79
N GLU A 53 6.80 3.26 -56.03
CA GLU A 53 5.99 4.44 -56.48
C GLU A 53 4.53 4.13 -56.91
N ASP A 54 3.54 5.05 -56.95
CA ASP A 54 3.33 6.35 -56.28
C ASP A 54 1.79 6.61 -56.14
N MET A 55 1.40 7.68 -55.45
CA MET A 55 0.12 8.40 -55.45
C MET A 55 -1.04 7.94 -56.36
N GLY A 56 -2.22 7.83 -55.72
CA GLY A 56 -3.36 8.64 -56.14
C GLY A 56 -4.63 7.90 -56.58
N GLY A 57 -5.78 8.33 -56.05
CA GLY A 57 -7.10 7.86 -56.51
C GLY A 57 -8.20 8.01 -55.46
N ARG A 58 -8.92 9.14 -55.47
CA ARG A 58 -10.28 9.20 -54.89
C ARG A 58 -11.22 8.42 -55.82
N TYR A 59 -12.31 7.85 -55.29
CA TYR A 59 -13.67 8.36 -55.52
C TYR A 59 -14.69 7.72 -54.57
N PHE A 60 -15.88 8.32 -54.52
CA PHE A 60 -17.03 7.87 -53.73
C PHE A 60 -17.72 6.67 -54.40
N GLU A 61 -18.40 5.83 -53.61
CA GLU A 61 -19.87 5.75 -53.67
C GLU A 61 -20.50 5.08 -52.43
N GLN A 62 -21.69 5.54 -52.04
CA GLN A 62 -22.63 4.82 -51.20
C GLN A 62 -23.78 4.33 -52.08
N PRO A 63 -24.44 3.22 -51.69
CA PRO A 63 -25.89 3.18 -51.81
C PRO A 63 -26.60 2.97 -50.45
N ARG A 64 -27.64 3.76 -50.21
CA ARG A 64 -28.85 3.29 -49.50
C ARG A 64 -29.66 2.44 -50.51
N GLY A 65 -30.48 1.46 -50.15
CA GLY A 65 -31.06 1.07 -48.86
C GLY A 65 -32.59 0.95 -49.03
N ILE A 66 -33.18 -0.24 -48.81
CA ILE A 66 -34.61 -0.54 -49.03
C ILE A 66 -35.13 -1.44 -47.88
N ASP A 67 -36.42 -1.27 -47.54
CA ASP A 67 -37.15 -1.97 -46.47
C ASP A 67 -37.40 -3.47 -46.69
N GLY A 68 -37.70 -4.17 -45.60
CA GLY A 68 -38.97 -4.91 -45.55
C GLY A 68 -38.97 -6.35 -45.02
N GLY A 69 -39.79 -6.59 -43.97
CA GLY A 69 -40.27 -7.92 -43.59
C GLY A 69 -39.42 -8.68 -42.58
N GLY A 70 -40.08 -9.49 -41.74
CA GLY A 70 -39.43 -10.33 -40.74
C GLY A 70 -39.84 -11.81 -40.87
N GLY A 71 -39.06 -12.68 -40.24
CA GLY A 71 -39.30 -14.12 -40.15
C GLY A 71 -38.26 -14.77 -39.24
N GLU A 72 -38.67 -15.74 -38.43
CA GLU A 72 -37.77 -16.43 -37.50
C GLU A 72 -36.92 -17.51 -38.21
N GLY A 73 -35.67 -17.66 -37.78
CA GLY A 73 -34.80 -18.73 -38.26
C GLY A 73 -33.43 -18.69 -37.60
N LEU A 74 -33.17 -19.58 -36.63
CA LEU A 74 -31.82 -19.74 -36.09
C LEU A 74 -30.92 -20.40 -37.13
N MET A 75 -29.90 -19.67 -37.57
CA MET A 75 -28.69 -20.25 -38.15
C MET A 75 -27.48 -19.78 -37.34
N GLN A 76 -26.67 -20.74 -36.92
CA GLN A 76 -25.59 -20.53 -35.98
C GLN A 76 -24.30 -20.18 -36.74
N GLU A 77 -23.92 -18.90 -36.76
CA GLU A 77 -22.64 -18.49 -37.36
C GLU A 77 -21.46 -19.14 -36.64
N VAL A 78 -20.72 -19.99 -37.37
CA VAL A 78 -19.49 -20.61 -36.88
C VAL A 78 -18.37 -19.59 -36.96
N VAL A 79 -18.23 -18.79 -35.90
CA VAL A 79 -17.13 -17.83 -35.75
C VAL A 79 -15.80 -18.57 -35.67
N MET A 80 -15.11 -18.68 -36.81
CA MET A 80 -13.74 -19.23 -36.87
C MET A 80 -12.78 -18.34 -36.07
N ARG A 81 -12.54 -18.70 -34.81
CA ARG A 81 -11.54 -18.07 -33.95
C ARG A 81 -10.16 -18.21 -34.59
N ARG A 82 -9.49 -17.08 -34.85
CA ARG A 82 -8.10 -17.05 -35.31
C ARG A 82 -7.21 -17.87 -34.35
N PRO A 83 -6.25 -18.68 -34.85
CA PRO A 83 -5.38 -19.45 -33.97
C PRO A 83 -4.52 -18.54 -33.09
N ARG A 84 -4.61 -18.72 -31.76
CA ARG A 84 -3.70 -18.08 -30.81
C ARG A 84 -2.24 -18.45 -31.12
N PRO A 85 -1.27 -17.51 -31.04
CA PRO A 85 0.14 -17.78 -31.28
C PRO A 85 0.65 -19.00 -30.49
N LYS A 86 1.57 -19.77 -31.08
CA LYS A 86 2.14 -20.97 -30.42
C LYS A 86 2.75 -20.62 -29.06
N GLU A 87 3.46 -19.49 -28.98
CA GLU A 87 4.08 -19.00 -27.75
C GLU A 87 3.05 -18.63 -26.65
N GLU A 88 1.91 -18.03 -27.01
CA GLU A 88 0.83 -17.73 -26.06
C GLU A 88 0.15 -19.01 -25.56
N LYS A 89 0.02 -20.03 -26.42
CA LYS A 89 -0.44 -21.38 -26.04
C LYS A 89 0.55 -22.04 -25.06
N GLU A 90 1.85 -22.01 -25.32
CA GLU A 90 2.86 -22.57 -24.40
C GLU A 90 2.95 -21.79 -23.08
N ARG A 91 2.92 -20.44 -23.10
CA ARG A 91 2.78 -19.63 -21.86
C ARG A 91 1.50 -19.97 -21.08
N THR A 92 0.43 -20.38 -21.75
CA THR A 92 -0.82 -20.81 -21.09
C THR A 92 -0.72 -22.23 -20.54
N LYS A 93 -0.11 -23.18 -21.27
CA LYS A 93 0.23 -24.52 -20.74
C LYS A 93 1.18 -24.44 -19.54
N MET A 94 2.19 -23.56 -19.58
CA MET A 94 3.15 -23.38 -18.51
C MET A 94 2.49 -22.82 -17.23
N ARG A 95 1.64 -21.79 -17.36
CA ARG A 95 0.82 -21.28 -16.25
C ARG A 95 -0.10 -22.37 -15.68
N GLU A 96 -0.70 -23.20 -16.53
CA GLU A 96 -1.55 -24.31 -16.08
C GLU A 96 -0.76 -25.44 -15.38
N ARG A 97 0.41 -25.82 -15.90
CA ARG A 97 1.33 -26.78 -15.25
C ARG A 97 1.78 -26.26 -13.88
N HIS A 98 2.17 -24.98 -13.78
CA HIS A 98 2.57 -24.35 -12.53
C HIS A 98 1.42 -24.29 -11.51
N ARG A 99 0.20 -23.92 -11.94
CA ARG A 99 -1.03 -23.94 -11.11
C ARG A 99 -1.32 -25.34 -10.55
N ARG A 100 -1.20 -26.38 -11.38
CA ARG A 100 -1.36 -27.79 -10.97
C ARG A 100 -0.27 -28.23 -9.99
N ALA A 101 0.99 -27.85 -10.23
CA ALA A 101 2.10 -28.17 -9.33
C ALA A 101 1.96 -27.53 -7.94
N ILE A 102 1.54 -26.26 -7.86
CA ILE A 102 1.22 -25.60 -6.58
C ILE A 102 0.10 -26.34 -5.85
N THR A 103 -1.01 -26.64 -6.55
CA THR A 103 -2.15 -27.38 -5.98
C THR A 103 -1.72 -28.74 -5.45
N ALA A 104 -0.90 -29.48 -6.20
CA ALA A 104 -0.36 -30.77 -5.79
C ALA A 104 0.54 -30.67 -4.53
N ARG A 105 1.40 -29.65 -4.45
CA ARG A 105 2.25 -29.40 -3.26
C ARG A 105 1.41 -29.08 -2.03
N ILE A 106 0.39 -28.23 -2.15
CA ILE A 106 -0.52 -27.89 -1.04
C ILE A 106 -1.28 -29.13 -0.55
N LEU A 107 -1.90 -29.89 -1.45
CA LEU A 107 -2.66 -31.08 -1.08
C LEU A 107 -1.76 -32.20 -0.51
N SER A 108 -0.53 -32.33 -0.99
CA SER A 108 0.49 -33.22 -0.41
C SER A 108 0.86 -32.82 1.02
N GLY A 109 1.09 -31.52 1.26
CA GLY A 109 1.34 -30.98 2.61
C GLY A 109 0.18 -31.24 3.57
N LEU A 110 -1.06 -30.99 3.13
CA LEU A 110 -2.26 -31.25 3.92
C LEU A 110 -2.45 -32.74 4.27
N ARG A 111 -2.18 -33.66 3.33
CA ARG A 111 -2.19 -35.11 3.60
C ARG A 111 -1.10 -35.54 4.59
N ARG A 112 0.07 -34.88 4.57
CA ARG A 112 1.23 -35.23 5.42
C ARG A 112 1.16 -34.62 6.82
N HIS A 113 0.55 -33.44 6.98
CA HIS A 113 0.62 -32.66 8.22
C HIS A 113 -0.74 -32.19 8.78
N GLY A 114 -1.83 -32.20 8.00
CA GLY A 114 -3.13 -31.66 8.40
C GLY A 114 -3.98 -32.53 9.33
N ASN A 115 -3.42 -33.62 9.88
CA ASN A 115 -4.08 -34.55 10.82
C ASN A 115 -5.40 -35.19 10.32
N TYR A 116 -5.67 -35.13 9.01
CA TYR A 116 -6.84 -35.75 8.38
C TYR A 116 -6.69 -37.27 8.29
N ASN A 117 -7.78 -38.01 8.54
CA ASN A 117 -7.86 -39.46 8.29
C ASN A 117 -8.00 -39.78 6.79
N LEU A 118 -7.00 -39.40 6.01
CA LEU A 118 -6.86 -39.67 4.58
C LEU A 118 -5.90 -40.84 4.35
N ARG A 119 -6.07 -41.55 3.24
CA ARG A 119 -5.16 -42.61 2.81
C ARG A 119 -3.94 -42.00 2.12
N ALA A 120 -2.80 -42.68 2.15
CA ALA A 120 -1.59 -42.25 1.45
C ALA A 120 -1.77 -42.09 -0.08
N ARG A 121 -2.85 -42.65 -0.65
CA ARG A 121 -3.27 -42.50 -2.06
C ARG A 121 -4.66 -41.86 -2.22
N SER A 122 -5.14 -41.11 -1.23
CA SER A 122 -6.37 -40.29 -1.37
C SER A 122 -6.24 -39.33 -2.55
N ASP A 123 -7.33 -39.12 -3.30
CA ASP A 123 -7.34 -38.24 -4.47
C ASP A 123 -7.47 -36.75 -4.08
N ILE A 124 -7.73 -35.87 -5.05
CA ILE A 124 -7.95 -34.43 -4.79
C ILE A 124 -9.31 -34.19 -4.11
N ASN A 125 -10.33 -34.95 -4.50
CA ASN A 125 -11.71 -34.79 -4.03
C ASN A 125 -11.86 -35.23 -2.56
N GLU A 126 -11.19 -36.31 -2.14
CA GLU A 126 -11.17 -36.76 -0.75
C GLU A 126 -10.55 -35.71 0.20
N VAL A 127 -9.52 -34.98 -0.25
CA VAL A 127 -8.93 -33.87 0.54
C VAL A 127 -9.90 -32.70 0.64
N ILE A 128 -10.53 -32.29 -0.46
CA ILE A 128 -11.53 -31.23 -0.48
C ILE A 128 -12.74 -31.60 0.40
N ALA A 129 -13.17 -32.86 0.36
CA ALA A 129 -14.23 -33.40 1.21
C ALA A 129 -13.84 -33.45 2.69
N ALA A 130 -12.56 -33.60 3.05
CA ALA A 130 -12.08 -33.47 4.42
C ALA A 130 -12.12 -32.01 4.89
N LEU A 131 -11.55 -31.09 4.12
CA LEU A 131 -11.54 -29.63 4.39
C LEU A 131 -12.96 -29.06 4.54
N ALA A 132 -13.89 -29.44 3.66
CA ALA A 132 -15.27 -28.98 3.74
C ALA A 132 -15.98 -29.44 5.02
N ARG A 133 -15.72 -30.68 5.48
CA ARG A 133 -16.26 -31.20 6.75
C ARG A 133 -15.67 -30.51 7.97
N GLU A 134 -14.37 -30.19 7.96
CA GLU A 134 -13.73 -29.37 9.00
C GLU A 134 -14.33 -27.95 9.04
N ALA A 135 -14.58 -27.35 7.88
CA ALA A 135 -15.26 -26.06 7.73
C ALA A 135 -16.78 -26.09 8.02
N GLY A 136 -17.31 -27.17 8.60
CA GLY A 136 -18.72 -27.27 9.03
C GLY A 136 -19.74 -27.59 7.93
N TRP A 137 -19.31 -28.00 6.74
CA TRP A 137 -20.19 -28.44 5.65
C TRP A 137 -20.49 -29.94 5.75
N ALA A 138 -21.73 -30.31 5.49
CA ALA A 138 -22.05 -31.70 5.17
C ALA A 138 -21.57 -32.00 3.75
N VAL A 139 -20.95 -33.16 3.55
CA VAL A 139 -20.46 -33.63 2.25
C VAL A 139 -21.03 -35.02 2.02
N LEU A 140 -21.75 -35.21 0.91
CA LEU A 140 -22.36 -36.47 0.52
C LEU A 140 -21.35 -37.35 -0.27
N PRO A 141 -21.58 -38.67 -0.37
CA PRO A 141 -20.72 -39.58 -1.13
C PRO A 141 -20.64 -39.30 -2.64
N ASP A 142 -21.55 -38.49 -3.18
CA ASP A 142 -21.55 -38.03 -4.58
C ASP A 142 -20.78 -36.70 -4.79
N GLY A 143 -20.18 -36.15 -3.73
CA GLY A 143 -19.46 -34.87 -3.75
C GLY A 143 -20.33 -33.64 -3.51
N THR A 144 -21.65 -33.77 -3.37
CA THR A 144 -22.55 -32.64 -3.06
C THR A 144 -22.26 -32.10 -1.67
N THR A 145 -22.15 -30.77 -1.53
CA THR A 145 -21.87 -30.10 -0.26
C THR A 145 -22.97 -29.12 0.13
N PHE A 146 -23.26 -29.00 1.42
CA PHE A 146 -24.21 -28.00 1.95
C PHE A 146 -23.89 -27.58 3.40
N PRO A 147 -24.24 -26.36 3.83
CA PRO A 147 -23.95 -25.88 5.19
C PRO A 147 -24.72 -26.68 6.25
N SER A 148 -24.01 -27.18 7.27
CA SER A 148 -24.67 -27.88 8.39
C SER A 148 -25.41 -26.88 9.28
N ARG A 149 -26.71 -27.13 9.55
CA ARG A 149 -27.54 -26.24 10.38
C ARG A 149 -27.69 -26.75 11.82
N SER A 150 -27.62 -25.79 12.74
CA SER A 150 -28.02 -25.82 14.14
C SER A 150 -27.20 -26.65 15.15
N SER A 151 -26.51 -25.93 16.03
CA SER A 151 -26.31 -26.29 17.44
C SER A 151 -27.35 -25.57 18.30
N ALA A 152 -28.59 -26.06 18.32
CA ALA A 152 -29.64 -25.55 19.19
C ALA A 152 -29.61 -26.24 20.57
N SER A 153 -29.87 -25.49 21.64
CA SER A 153 -29.79 -25.96 23.03
C SER A 153 -30.77 -27.08 23.36
N SER A 154 -30.30 -28.08 24.11
CA SER A 154 -31.17 -29.06 24.77
C SER A 154 -31.98 -28.41 25.91
N SER A 155 -33.15 -28.96 26.23
CA SER A 155 -34.02 -28.50 27.32
C SER A 155 -34.86 -29.64 27.89
N PRO A 156 -35.02 -29.77 29.22
CA PRO A 156 -35.98 -30.70 29.84
C PRO A 156 -37.40 -30.12 29.92
N GLN A 157 -38.39 -30.97 30.23
CA GLN A 157 -39.83 -30.73 30.05
C GLN A 157 -40.55 -30.19 31.29
N GLY A 158 -41.63 -29.40 31.11
CA GLY A 158 -42.54 -28.95 32.18
C GLY A 158 -43.73 -28.07 31.67
N PRO A 159 -45.02 -28.41 31.91
CA PRO A 159 -46.19 -27.73 31.29
C PRO A 159 -47.20 -27.11 32.31
N PRO A 160 -48.37 -26.53 31.91
CA PRO A 160 -48.70 -25.64 30.77
C PRO A 160 -49.64 -24.44 31.12
N ALA A 161 -50.04 -23.66 30.10
CA ALA A 161 -51.22 -22.74 30.03
C ALA A 161 -51.12 -21.36 30.76
N THR A 162 -51.83 -20.28 30.37
CA THR A 162 -52.92 -20.08 29.38
C THR A 162 -52.95 -18.66 28.77
N SER A 163 -53.45 -18.53 27.52
CA SER A 163 -54.22 -17.38 26.93
C SER A 163 -53.83 -15.90 27.17
N SER A 164 -53.36 -15.25 26.09
CA SER A 164 -53.79 -13.94 25.52
C SER A 164 -54.27 -12.76 26.39
N VAL A 165 -53.75 -11.54 26.11
CA VAL A 165 -54.49 -10.34 25.61
C VAL A 165 -53.53 -9.14 25.46
N ALA A 166 -53.83 -8.21 24.54
CA ALA A 166 -53.16 -6.90 24.38
C ALA A 166 -54.14 -5.90 23.71
N PRO A 167 -53.85 -4.59 23.63
CA PRO A 167 -53.07 -3.71 24.52
C PRO A 167 -53.93 -2.53 25.04
N ALA A 168 -53.35 -1.59 25.81
CA ALA A 168 -54.00 -0.31 26.12
C ALA A 168 -52.99 0.85 26.24
N GLN A 169 -53.31 2.00 25.63
CA GLN A 169 -52.60 3.28 25.81
C GLN A 169 -53.48 4.27 26.57
N ILE A 170 -52.97 4.91 27.63
CA ILE A 170 -53.50 6.20 28.15
C ILE A 170 -52.33 7.08 28.61
N GLN A 171 -52.39 8.36 28.25
CA GLN A 171 -51.58 9.49 28.75
C GLN A 171 -52.54 10.53 29.38
N PRO A 172 -52.07 11.71 29.83
CA PRO A 172 -51.05 12.02 30.85
C PRO A 172 -51.68 12.91 31.97
N LEU A 173 -50.89 13.52 32.87
CA LEU A 173 -51.07 14.95 33.29
C LEU A 173 -49.97 15.52 34.21
N ARG A 174 -50.04 16.84 34.41
CA ARG A 174 -49.21 17.75 35.24
C ARG A 174 -49.16 17.34 36.73
N GLY A 175 -48.18 17.70 37.57
CA GLY A 175 -47.05 18.65 37.42
C GLY A 175 -47.26 19.98 38.15
N VAL A 176 -46.23 20.52 38.84
CA VAL A 176 -46.14 21.91 39.38
C VAL A 176 -44.69 22.24 39.76
N SER A 177 -44.28 23.52 39.69
CA SER A 177 -42.96 24.06 40.09
C SER A 177 -43.09 25.08 41.23
N PRO A 178 -41.99 25.53 41.86
CA PRO A 178 -41.33 26.79 41.43
C PRO A 178 -39.78 26.68 41.42
N GLY A 179 -38.96 27.62 40.94
CA GLY A 179 -39.16 29.03 40.54
C GLY A 179 -38.63 30.01 41.59
N GLY A 180 -37.67 30.91 41.32
CA GLY A 180 -36.84 31.09 40.13
C GLY A 180 -35.79 32.22 40.26
N LEU A 181 -34.99 32.38 39.19
CA LEU A 181 -34.60 33.63 38.49
C LEU A 181 -33.99 34.86 39.24
N LEU A 182 -32.73 35.16 38.90
CA LEU A 182 -32.23 36.46 38.38
C LEU A 182 -31.18 36.12 37.27
N SER A 183 -31.15 36.71 36.06
CA SER A 183 -30.88 38.10 35.63
C SER A 183 -29.37 38.47 35.71
N ALA A 184 -28.67 39.01 34.70
CA ALA A 184 -29.06 39.54 33.37
C ALA A 184 -27.94 39.41 32.29
N GLU A 185 -28.14 40.05 31.12
CA GLU A 185 -27.32 40.05 29.89
C GLU A 185 -25.98 40.82 29.97
N TYR A 186 -25.10 40.70 28.95
CA TYR A 186 -24.51 41.84 28.20
C TYR A 186 -23.71 41.42 26.93
N ARG A 187 -23.65 42.30 25.92
CA ARG A 187 -22.72 42.30 24.75
C ARG A 187 -21.89 43.60 24.75
N PRO A 188 -20.62 43.60 24.30
CA PRO A 188 -20.24 44.24 23.01
C PRO A 188 -19.14 43.46 22.23
N LEU A 189 -19.04 43.40 20.89
CA LEU A 189 -18.79 44.41 19.82
C LEU A 189 -17.31 44.76 19.52
N LYS A 190 -17.04 45.14 18.26
CA LYS A 190 -15.70 45.36 17.64
C LYS A 190 -14.95 46.58 18.20
N GLY A 191 -13.61 46.54 18.12
CA GLY A 191 -12.75 47.73 18.22
C GLY A 191 -11.40 47.52 17.50
N VAL A 192 -10.89 48.57 16.85
CA VAL A 192 -9.55 48.66 16.22
C VAL A 192 -8.81 49.80 16.90
N PHE A 193 -7.53 49.65 17.24
CA PHE A 193 -6.54 50.74 17.24
C PHE A 193 -5.10 50.23 17.41
N THR A 194 -4.13 50.96 16.86
CA THR A 194 -2.69 50.84 17.14
C THR A 194 -2.24 51.92 18.13
N PRO A 195 -1.06 51.76 18.75
CA PRO A 195 -0.10 52.86 18.76
C PRO A 195 1.35 52.42 18.50
N THR A 196 2.29 53.36 18.52
CA THR A 196 3.61 53.27 17.87
C THR A 196 4.80 53.16 18.86
N ALA A 197 5.92 52.68 18.32
CA ALA A 197 7.22 52.37 18.93
C ALA A 197 7.80 53.29 20.03
N ALA A 198 8.64 52.68 20.87
CA ALA A 198 9.85 53.26 21.45
C ALA A 198 11.00 52.23 21.36
N SER A 199 12.25 52.68 21.35
CA SER A 199 13.42 51.87 20.99
C SER A 199 14.53 51.89 22.05
N THR A 200 15.23 50.75 22.20
CA THR A 200 16.60 50.70 22.73
C THR A 200 17.42 49.68 21.95
N SER A 201 18.61 50.08 21.54
CA SER A 201 19.54 49.32 20.69
C SER A 201 20.62 48.59 21.48
N TYR A 202 21.16 47.52 20.92
CA TYR A 202 22.61 47.28 20.93
C TYR A 202 23.10 46.99 19.51
N ASP A 203 24.26 47.53 19.16
CA ASP A 203 24.85 47.52 17.80
C ASP A 203 26.11 46.64 17.77
N GLY A 204 26.47 46.13 16.59
CA GLY A 204 27.49 45.10 16.39
C GLY A 204 28.08 45.08 14.98
N ARG A 205 28.21 46.25 14.34
CA ARG A 205 28.55 46.38 12.91
C ARG A 205 30.06 46.60 12.63
N CYS A 206 30.67 45.72 11.83
CA CYS A 206 31.96 45.97 11.16
C CYS A 206 32.17 44.98 9.99
N ARG A 207 32.75 45.33 8.83
CA ARG A 207 32.81 46.63 8.11
C ARG A 207 33.15 46.33 6.65
N THR A 208 32.62 47.08 5.69
CA THR A 208 33.04 46.98 4.29
C THR A 208 34.33 47.78 4.04
N SER A 209 35.17 47.31 3.13
CA SER A 209 36.13 48.16 2.39
C SER A 209 36.41 47.53 1.03
N ALA A 210 36.27 48.32 -0.03
CA ALA A 210 36.76 47.99 -1.36
C ALA A 210 38.04 48.77 -1.65
N MET A 211 38.92 48.24 -2.51
CA MET A 211 39.91 49.02 -3.24
C MET A 211 40.06 48.46 -4.66
N MET A 212 40.61 49.28 -5.56
CA MET A 212 40.46 49.14 -7.02
C MET A 212 41.81 49.27 -7.72
N GLY A 213 42.05 48.44 -8.75
CA GLY A 213 43.16 48.54 -9.71
C GLY A 213 44.25 47.47 -9.54
N GLY A 214 44.84 46.94 -10.62
CA GLY A 214 44.50 47.12 -12.03
C GLY A 214 45.58 46.60 -13.00
N HIS A 215 45.17 46.02 -14.16
CA HIS A 215 46.01 45.35 -15.19
C HIS A 215 46.78 44.12 -14.67
N ARG A 216 47.27 43.14 -15.46
CA ARG A 216 47.05 42.58 -16.82
C ARG A 216 47.62 41.14 -16.74
N GLU A 217 47.26 40.12 -17.51
CA GLU A 217 46.47 39.90 -18.74
C GLU A 217 45.89 38.45 -18.64
N ARG A 218 45.14 37.80 -19.53
CA ARG A 218 44.70 38.00 -20.93
C ARG A 218 43.39 37.22 -21.16
N MET A 219 42.56 37.65 -22.12
CA MET A 219 41.39 36.90 -22.60
C MET A 219 41.70 36.13 -23.90
N VAL A 220 40.95 35.04 -24.15
CA VAL A 220 40.55 34.63 -25.50
C VAL A 220 39.06 34.26 -25.43
N ASP A 221 38.25 34.88 -26.28
CA ASP A 221 36.78 34.75 -26.27
C ASP A 221 36.26 33.58 -27.13
N SER A 222 35.13 33.04 -26.67
CA SER A 222 33.90 32.67 -27.41
C SER A 222 33.91 31.95 -28.78
N SER A 223 33.14 30.84 -28.84
CA SER A 223 31.87 30.65 -29.61
C SER A 223 31.53 31.52 -30.84
N PRO A 224 30.64 31.07 -31.78
CA PRO A 224 30.09 29.71 -32.03
C PRO A 224 29.88 29.36 -33.55
N LEU A 225 29.03 28.33 -33.81
CA LEU A 225 28.15 28.09 -34.99
C LEU A 225 28.63 27.33 -36.25
N ALA A 226 28.02 26.13 -36.42
CA ALA A 226 27.23 25.65 -37.57
C ALA A 226 27.86 25.11 -38.88
N ALA A 227 27.09 24.19 -39.51
CA ALA A 227 27.21 23.60 -40.87
C ALA A 227 28.41 22.64 -41.15
N SER A 228 28.31 21.61 -42.02
CA SER A 228 27.15 20.88 -42.60
C SER A 228 27.58 19.65 -43.44
N CYS A 229 26.64 18.74 -43.71
CA CYS A 229 26.52 17.88 -44.91
C CYS A 229 27.27 16.54 -45.08
N THR A 230 26.46 15.56 -45.54
CA THR A 230 26.71 14.49 -46.53
C THR A 230 27.39 13.15 -46.13
N ASP A 231 27.07 12.15 -46.95
CA ASP A 231 27.08 10.70 -46.68
C ASP A 231 28.32 9.99 -47.28
N GLY A 232 28.64 8.79 -46.78
CA GLY A 232 29.81 8.01 -47.17
C GLY A 232 29.74 6.56 -46.70
N VAL A 233 29.56 5.64 -47.66
CA VAL A 233 29.16 4.23 -47.39
C VAL A 233 30.35 3.26 -47.35
N HIS A 234 30.27 2.31 -46.40
CA HIS A 234 31.00 1.03 -46.30
C HIS A 234 32.47 1.01 -45.82
N GLY A 235 32.66 0.36 -44.66
CA GLY A 235 33.93 -0.25 -44.23
C GLY A 235 33.66 -1.27 -43.11
N LYS A 236 33.70 -2.57 -43.41
CA LYS A 236 33.43 -3.63 -42.42
C LYS A 236 34.53 -3.66 -41.34
N GLN A 237 34.16 -3.64 -40.06
CA GLN A 237 35.01 -4.20 -39.01
C GLN A 237 34.21 -4.75 -37.83
N VAL A 238 34.84 -5.69 -37.12
CA VAL A 238 34.24 -6.63 -36.17
C VAL A 238 33.55 -5.91 -35.00
N THR A 239 32.33 -6.31 -34.69
CA THR A 239 31.64 -5.93 -33.44
C THR A 239 32.29 -6.64 -32.25
N HIS A 240 33.37 -6.05 -31.73
CA HIS A 240 33.71 -6.26 -30.33
C HIS A 240 32.59 -5.64 -29.49
N ILE A 241 31.80 -6.50 -28.82
CA ILE A 241 30.88 -6.06 -27.78
C ILE A 241 31.74 -5.55 -26.64
N LEU A 242 31.83 -4.22 -26.50
CA LEU A 242 32.26 -3.64 -25.22
C LEU A 242 31.23 -4.09 -24.17
N PRO A 243 31.67 -4.49 -22.97
CA PRO A 243 30.73 -4.68 -21.86
C PRO A 243 30.00 -3.36 -21.63
N THR A 244 28.70 -3.44 -21.35
CA THR A 244 27.88 -2.27 -21.01
C THR A 244 28.56 -1.49 -19.91
N HIS A 245 28.73 -0.18 -20.14
CA HIS A 245 29.47 0.70 -19.25
C HIS A 245 28.67 0.86 -17.94
N ARG A 246 28.94 -0.01 -16.96
CA ARG A 246 28.43 0.17 -15.60
C ARG A 246 28.84 1.57 -15.16
N MET A 247 27.87 2.39 -14.75
CA MET A 247 28.17 3.67 -14.13
C MET A 247 29.00 3.39 -12.87
N PRO A 248 30.07 4.18 -12.59
CA PRO A 248 30.82 4.05 -11.36
C PRO A 248 29.88 4.25 -10.16
N GLU A 249 29.71 3.18 -9.39
CA GLU A 249 28.81 3.15 -8.25
C GLU A 249 29.32 4.09 -7.16
N HIS A 250 28.44 4.92 -6.60
CA HIS A 250 28.83 5.95 -5.66
C HIS A 250 29.13 5.37 -4.27
N ASP A 251 30.28 5.76 -3.69
CA ASP A 251 30.73 5.29 -2.38
C ASP A 251 29.95 5.89 -1.21
N PHE A 252 29.27 7.03 -1.43
CA PHE A 252 28.57 7.84 -0.42
C PHE A 252 29.41 8.21 0.84
N ALA A 253 30.70 7.90 0.86
CA ALA A 253 31.64 8.24 1.91
C ALA A 253 31.67 9.76 2.19
N GLY A 254 31.49 10.16 3.45
CA GLY A 254 31.46 11.56 3.86
C GLY A 254 30.16 12.32 3.55
N THR A 255 29.12 11.65 3.04
CA THR A 255 27.76 12.23 2.95
C THR A 255 27.09 12.31 4.33
N PRO A 256 26.02 13.11 4.51
CA PRO A 256 25.32 13.21 5.79
C PRO A 256 24.81 11.85 6.31
N TYR A 257 24.96 11.61 7.61
CA TYR A 257 24.49 10.40 8.28
C TYR A 257 22.95 10.33 8.29
N ILE A 258 22.39 9.27 7.71
CA ILE A 258 20.95 8.98 7.75
C ILE A 258 20.74 7.74 8.62
N PRO A 259 20.00 7.82 9.74
CA PRO A 259 19.78 6.69 10.62
C PRO A 259 18.87 5.64 9.96
N VAL A 260 19.26 4.37 10.07
CA VAL A 260 18.54 3.23 9.48
C VAL A 260 17.83 2.45 10.59
N TYR A 261 16.51 2.36 10.45
CA TYR A 261 15.62 1.56 11.27
C TYR A 261 15.20 0.30 10.50
N VAL A 262 14.84 -0.77 11.21
CA VAL A 262 14.23 -1.96 10.59
C VAL A 262 12.85 -2.20 11.20
N MET A 263 11.84 -2.37 10.34
CA MET A 263 10.49 -2.70 10.78
C MET A 263 10.44 -4.13 11.33
N LEU A 264 9.84 -4.35 12.49
CA LEU A 264 9.67 -5.68 13.10
C LEU A 264 8.58 -6.49 12.37
N PRO A 265 8.53 -7.84 12.52
CA PRO A 265 7.43 -8.66 11.99
C PRO A 265 6.06 -8.14 12.45
N LEU A 266 5.04 -8.16 11.58
CA LEU A 266 3.69 -7.64 11.89
C LEU A 266 3.09 -8.30 13.14
N GLY A 267 3.24 -9.62 13.24
CA GLY A 267 2.81 -10.45 14.37
C GLY A 267 3.78 -10.53 15.55
N VAL A 268 4.75 -9.61 15.69
CA VAL A 268 5.73 -9.65 16.80
C VAL A 268 5.05 -9.58 18.17
N ILE A 269 3.91 -8.90 18.29
CA ILE A 269 2.99 -9.04 19.43
C ILE A 269 1.76 -9.81 18.94
N ASN A 270 1.37 -10.86 19.68
CA ASN A 270 0.22 -11.70 19.33
C ASN A 270 -1.13 -11.12 19.82
N MET A 271 -2.24 -11.70 19.39
CA MET A 271 -3.62 -11.28 19.74
C MET A 271 -3.98 -11.33 21.25
N LYS A 272 -3.10 -11.80 22.13
CA LYS A 272 -3.26 -11.73 23.60
C LYS A 272 -2.41 -10.62 24.25
N CYS A 273 -1.71 -9.83 23.44
CA CYS A 273 -0.63 -8.94 23.84
C CYS A 273 0.56 -9.66 24.51
N GLU A 274 0.96 -10.83 23.99
CA GLU A 274 2.21 -11.53 24.36
C GLU A 274 3.26 -11.34 23.26
N LEU A 275 4.54 -11.28 23.63
CA LEU A 275 5.66 -11.19 22.67
C LEU A 275 5.91 -12.56 22.00
N ALA A 276 5.82 -12.62 20.67
CA ALA A 276 6.13 -13.81 19.88
C ALA A 276 7.66 -14.04 19.78
N ASP A 277 8.06 -15.32 19.84
CA ASP A 277 9.45 -15.82 19.80
C ASP A 277 10.53 -14.84 20.33
N PRO A 278 10.56 -14.57 21.66
CA PRO A 278 11.49 -13.60 22.23
C PRO A 278 12.96 -13.97 22.03
N GLU A 279 13.29 -15.27 21.96
CA GLU A 279 14.68 -15.73 21.86
C GLU A 279 15.24 -15.54 20.45
N SER A 280 14.47 -15.89 19.42
CA SER A 280 14.85 -15.62 18.03
C SER A 280 14.89 -14.12 17.74
N LEU A 281 13.92 -13.36 18.24
CA LEU A 281 13.92 -11.90 18.10
C LEU A 281 15.15 -11.26 18.76
N ILE A 282 15.51 -11.65 19.99
CA ILE A 282 16.73 -11.18 20.66
C ILE A 282 17.99 -11.50 19.85
N LYS A 283 18.05 -12.67 19.19
CA LYS A 283 19.16 -13.04 18.29
C LYS A 283 19.18 -12.14 17.04
N GLN A 284 18.05 -11.93 16.38
CA GLN A 284 17.93 -11.07 15.20
C GLN A 284 18.29 -9.60 15.51
N LEU A 285 17.78 -9.06 16.62
CA LEU A 285 18.08 -7.68 17.05
C LEU A 285 19.57 -7.48 17.38
N ARG A 286 20.25 -8.50 17.93
CA ARG A 286 21.72 -8.48 18.13
C ARG A 286 22.48 -8.48 16.80
N ILE A 287 22.00 -9.23 15.81
CA ILE A 287 22.57 -9.25 14.45
C ILE A 287 22.40 -7.87 13.79
N LEU A 288 21.21 -7.27 13.83
CA LEU A 288 20.99 -5.89 13.36
C LEU A 288 21.91 -4.89 14.07
N LYS A 289 22.04 -4.97 15.40
CA LYS A 289 22.91 -4.06 16.16
C LYS A 289 24.40 -4.22 15.81
N SER A 290 24.83 -5.42 15.41
CA SER A 290 26.23 -5.68 15.02
C SER A 290 26.64 -5.03 13.69
N VAL A 291 25.68 -4.69 12.83
CA VAL A 291 25.89 -3.90 11.59
C VAL A 291 25.44 -2.44 11.76
N ASN A 292 25.58 -1.89 12.98
CA ASN A 292 25.31 -0.51 13.35
C ASN A 292 23.86 0.00 13.22
N VAL A 293 22.85 -0.83 12.93
CA VAL A 293 21.43 -0.39 12.86
C VAL A 293 21.05 0.47 14.07
N ASP A 294 20.47 1.64 13.79
CA ASP A 294 20.14 2.66 14.78
C ASP A 294 19.04 2.17 15.74
N GLY A 295 17.99 1.59 15.16
CA GLY A 295 16.79 1.21 15.87
C GLY A 295 15.86 0.29 15.10
N VAL A 296 14.67 0.10 15.65
CA VAL A 296 13.58 -0.67 15.02
C VAL A 296 12.27 0.09 15.04
N MET A 297 11.35 -0.27 14.16
CA MET A 297 10.00 0.31 14.06
C MET A 297 8.95 -0.77 14.29
N VAL A 298 7.88 -0.44 15.03
CA VAL A 298 6.85 -1.43 15.42
C VAL A 298 5.45 -0.84 15.44
N ASP A 299 4.50 -1.65 14.97
CA ASP A 299 3.07 -1.40 15.05
C ASP A 299 2.53 -1.59 16.47
N CYS A 300 2.02 -0.53 17.12
CA CYS A 300 1.19 -0.64 18.31
C CYS A 300 -0.29 -0.79 17.90
N TRP A 301 -0.69 -2.03 17.65
CA TRP A 301 -2.01 -2.42 17.16
C TRP A 301 -3.14 -2.07 18.14
N TRP A 302 -4.01 -1.15 17.74
CA TRP A 302 -5.19 -0.78 18.51
C TRP A 302 -6.07 -1.99 18.85
N GLY A 303 -6.23 -2.90 17.87
CA GLY A 303 -6.96 -4.15 17.97
C GLY A 303 -6.45 -5.18 18.99
N ILE A 304 -5.17 -5.13 19.36
CA ILE A 304 -4.58 -5.97 20.41
C ILE A 304 -4.71 -5.31 21.78
N VAL A 305 -4.47 -3.99 21.84
CA VAL A 305 -4.28 -3.26 23.08
C VAL A 305 -5.60 -2.86 23.75
N GLU A 306 -6.61 -2.39 23.00
CA GLU A 306 -7.94 -2.00 23.53
C GLU A 306 -9.02 -3.03 23.16
N VAL A 307 -8.63 -4.31 23.09
CA VAL A 307 -9.35 -5.39 22.37
C VAL A 307 -10.79 -5.64 22.86
N HIS A 308 -11.03 -5.67 24.18
CA HIS A 308 -12.29 -6.14 24.75
C HIS A 308 -13.31 -5.03 25.01
N ALA A 309 -12.89 -3.89 25.55
CA ALA A 309 -13.78 -2.79 25.93
C ALA A 309 -13.09 -1.42 25.85
N PRO A 310 -13.87 -0.34 25.67
CA PRO A 310 -13.38 1.03 25.77
C PRO A 310 -12.54 1.29 27.03
N GLN A 311 -11.37 1.88 26.83
CA GLN A 311 -10.42 2.31 27.86
C GLN A 311 -9.77 1.18 28.70
N GLU A 312 -9.99 -0.10 28.35
CA GLU A 312 -9.27 -1.24 28.92
C GLU A 312 -8.02 -1.56 28.09
N TYR A 313 -6.89 -0.92 28.42
CA TYR A 313 -5.64 -1.03 27.69
C TYR A 313 -4.71 -2.12 28.25
N ASN A 314 -4.27 -3.06 27.41
CA ASN A 314 -3.22 -4.03 27.72
C ASN A 314 -1.95 -3.75 26.89
N TRP A 315 -0.87 -3.38 27.58
CA TRP A 315 0.43 -3.05 26.98
C TRP A 315 1.54 -4.08 27.26
N HIS A 316 1.20 -5.24 27.86
CA HIS A 316 2.18 -6.15 28.46
C HIS A 316 3.31 -6.62 27.51
N GLY A 317 2.94 -7.17 26.35
CA GLY A 317 3.89 -7.62 25.33
C GLY A 317 4.76 -6.49 24.77
N TYR A 318 4.17 -5.32 24.53
CA TYR A 318 4.90 -4.12 24.11
C TYR A 318 5.92 -3.68 25.16
N LYS A 319 5.57 -3.71 26.45
CA LYS A 319 6.52 -3.41 27.53
C LYS A 319 7.67 -4.40 27.60
N ARG A 320 7.42 -5.70 27.36
CA ARG A 320 8.51 -6.69 27.26
C ARG A 320 9.40 -6.47 26.04
N LEU A 321 8.82 -6.10 24.90
CA LEU A 321 9.55 -5.76 23.67
C LEU A 321 10.43 -4.51 23.87
N PHE A 322 9.89 -3.43 24.44
CA PHE A 322 10.60 -2.16 24.59
C PHE A 322 11.76 -2.29 25.59
N GLN A 323 11.60 -3.12 26.64
CA GLN A 323 12.71 -3.53 27.52
C GLN A 323 13.86 -4.17 26.74
N ILE A 324 13.57 -5.13 25.85
CA ILE A 324 14.59 -5.79 25.01
C ILE A 324 15.28 -4.79 24.07
N VAL A 325 14.54 -3.87 23.45
CA VAL A 325 15.08 -2.82 22.57
C VAL A 325 16.01 -1.88 23.37
N ARG A 326 15.62 -1.48 24.58
CA ARG A 326 16.44 -0.68 25.51
C ARG A 326 17.70 -1.43 25.97
N GLU A 327 17.58 -2.69 26.38
CA GLU A 327 18.69 -3.57 26.79
C GLU A 327 19.74 -3.72 25.66
N LEU A 328 19.29 -3.81 24.40
CA LEU A 328 20.15 -3.94 23.22
C LEU A 328 20.65 -2.60 22.66
N LYS A 329 20.29 -1.46 23.27
CA LYS A 329 20.70 -0.10 22.86
C LYS A 329 20.34 0.22 21.39
N LEU A 330 19.13 -0.17 21.03
CA LEU A 330 18.45 0.23 19.80
C LEU A 330 17.49 1.40 20.11
N LYS A 331 17.31 2.31 19.16
CA LYS A 331 16.20 3.28 19.18
C LYS A 331 14.90 2.61 18.74
N LEU A 332 13.79 3.28 19.02
CA LEU A 332 12.45 2.77 18.74
C LEU A 332 11.59 3.83 18.06
N LYS A 333 11.10 3.52 16.86
CA LYS A 333 9.94 4.19 16.27
C LYS A 333 8.68 3.38 16.59
N VAL A 334 7.56 4.05 16.85
CA VAL A 334 6.30 3.36 17.17
C VAL A 334 5.16 3.92 16.32
N VAL A 335 4.43 3.04 15.64
CA VAL A 335 3.22 3.40 14.89
C VAL A 335 2.00 3.28 15.81
N MET A 336 1.18 4.32 15.89
CA MET A 336 -0.16 4.26 16.49
C MET A 336 -1.12 3.61 15.48
N SER A 337 -1.08 2.27 15.39
CA SER A 337 -1.76 1.50 14.33
C SER A 337 -3.26 1.35 14.60
N PHE A 338 -4.01 2.42 14.27
CA PHE A 338 -5.48 2.53 14.36
C PHE A 338 -6.24 1.81 13.22
N HIS A 339 -5.64 0.78 12.63
CA HIS A 339 -6.15 0.07 11.45
C HIS A 339 -6.02 -1.45 11.62
N GLU A 340 -6.71 -2.20 10.75
CA GLU A 340 -6.57 -3.65 10.60
C GLU A 340 -5.26 -4.00 9.88
N CYS A 341 -4.49 -4.94 10.43
CA CYS A 341 -3.52 -5.71 9.65
C CYS A 341 -4.27 -6.87 8.97
N GLY A 342 -4.07 -7.07 7.67
CA GLY A 342 -4.63 -8.20 6.93
C GLY A 342 -5.43 -7.77 5.69
N GLY A 343 -4.99 -8.21 4.52
CA GLY A 343 -5.68 -8.00 3.24
C GLY A 343 -5.05 -6.95 2.33
N ASN A 344 -3.99 -6.28 2.78
CA ASN A 344 -3.08 -5.50 1.93
C ASN A 344 -1.91 -6.37 1.44
N ILE A 345 -1.12 -5.85 0.50
CA ILE A 345 0.06 -6.56 -0.03
C ILE A 345 1.17 -6.54 1.03
N GLY A 346 1.63 -7.73 1.44
CA GLY A 346 2.67 -7.89 2.46
C GLY A 346 2.15 -8.28 3.85
N ASP A 347 0.83 -8.32 4.06
CA ASP A 347 0.25 -8.76 5.34
C ASP A 347 0.33 -10.29 5.50
N ASP A 348 1.15 -10.76 6.44
CA ASP A 348 1.27 -12.19 6.80
C ASP A 348 0.37 -12.60 7.99
N VAL A 349 -0.19 -11.63 8.71
CA VAL A 349 -1.09 -11.82 9.86
C VAL A 349 -2.38 -11.02 9.74
N CYS A 350 -3.42 -11.48 10.44
CA CYS A 350 -4.70 -10.80 10.56
C CYS A 350 -4.91 -10.28 11.98
N ILE A 351 -4.96 -8.95 12.14
CA ILE A 351 -5.13 -8.23 13.40
C ILE A 351 -6.24 -7.18 13.17
N PRO A 352 -7.51 -7.52 13.45
CA PRO A 352 -8.64 -6.63 13.20
C PRO A 352 -8.70 -5.46 14.20
N LEU A 353 -9.52 -4.45 13.89
CA LEU A 353 -9.94 -3.44 14.87
C LEU A 353 -10.56 -4.09 16.13
N PRO A 354 -10.58 -3.40 17.29
CA PRO A 354 -11.07 -4.00 18.54
C PRO A 354 -12.46 -4.63 18.45
N HIS A 355 -12.71 -5.69 19.22
CA HIS A 355 -13.97 -6.44 19.13
C HIS A 355 -15.19 -5.56 19.43
N TRP A 356 -15.06 -4.62 20.38
CA TRP A 356 -16.14 -3.67 20.70
C TRP A 356 -16.42 -2.65 19.58
N VAL A 357 -15.48 -2.42 18.66
CA VAL A 357 -15.68 -1.60 17.45
C VAL A 357 -16.39 -2.42 16.38
N ALA A 358 -15.94 -3.67 16.16
CA ALA A 358 -16.59 -4.61 15.25
C ALA A 358 -18.05 -4.91 15.66
N GLU A 359 -18.35 -4.96 16.96
CA GLU A 359 -19.72 -5.01 17.48
C GLU A 359 -20.57 -3.82 17.04
N ILE A 360 -20.04 -2.60 17.13
CA ILE A 360 -20.76 -1.38 16.70
C ILE A 360 -20.97 -1.44 15.19
N GLY A 361 -19.94 -1.79 14.41
CA GLY A 361 -20.02 -1.94 12.95
C GLY A 361 -21.13 -2.89 12.51
N ARG A 362 -21.33 -4.02 13.21
CA ARG A 362 -22.46 -4.95 12.95
C ARG A 362 -23.85 -4.33 13.14
N SER A 363 -23.97 -3.19 13.81
CA SER A 363 -25.24 -2.48 14.09
C SER A 363 -25.35 -1.11 13.41
N ASN A 364 -24.21 -0.50 13.07
CA ASN A 364 -24.05 0.83 12.49
C ASN A 364 -22.91 0.73 11.46
N LEU A 365 -23.24 0.16 10.30
CA LEU A 365 -22.33 -0.10 9.18
C LEU A 365 -21.59 1.17 8.71
N GLU A 366 -22.21 2.32 8.95
CA GLU A 366 -21.80 3.67 8.56
C GLU A 366 -20.60 4.22 9.35
N ILE A 367 -20.04 3.48 10.33
CA ILE A 367 -18.78 3.90 11.01
C ILE A 367 -17.54 3.69 10.15
N PHE A 368 -17.66 2.94 9.05
CA PHE A 368 -16.60 2.57 8.14
C PHE A 368 -16.69 3.33 6.82
N PHE A 369 -15.58 3.44 6.09
CA PHE A 369 -15.59 4.00 4.74
C PHE A 369 -16.45 3.13 3.82
N MET A 370 -17.15 3.77 2.88
CA MET A 370 -18.11 3.10 2.01
C MET A 370 -17.97 3.56 0.56
N ASP A 371 -18.00 2.60 -0.37
CA ASP A 371 -18.00 2.86 -1.82
C ASP A 371 -19.41 3.08 -2.38
N ARG A 372 -19.48 3.39 -3.68
CA ARG A 372 -20.74 3.74 -4.37
C ARG A 372 -21.76 2.59 -4.42
N GLU A 373 -21.33 1.35 -4.27
CA GLU A 373 -22.21 0.16 -4.22
C GLU A 373 -22.65 -0.18 -2.78
N GLY A 374 -22.20 0.57 -1.78
CA GLY A 374 -22.52 0.35 -0.37
C GLY A 374 -21.62 -0.68 0.33
N ARG A 375 -20.53 -1.13 -0.31
CA ARG A 375 -19.54 -2.00 0.34
C ARG A 375 -18.72 -1.16 1.32
N GLN A 376 -18.56 -1.66 2.54
CA GLN A 376 -17.75 -1.01 3.58
C GLN A 376 -16.35 -1.61 3.61
N ASN A 377 -15.32 -0.79 3.81
CA ASN A 377 -14.02 -1.29 4.25
C ASN A 377 -13.88 -1.15 5.79
N PRO A 378 -13.89 -2.26 6.55
CA PRO A 378 -13.77 -2.24 8.02
C PRO A 378 -12.33 -2.01 8.52
N GLU A 379 -11.35 -1.84 7.63
CA GLU A 379 -9.93 -1.69 7.95
C GLU A 379 -9.63 -0.48 8.86
N CYS A 380 -10.40 0.60 8.74
CA CYS A 380 -10.29 1.79 9.59
C CYS A 380 -11.64 2.53 9.67
N LEU A 381 -11.79 3.43 10.65
CA LEU A 381 -13.00 4.23 10.83
C LEU A 381 -13.10 5.33 9.76
N SER A 382 -14.31 5.61 9.28
CA SER A 382 -14.55 6.76 8.41
C SER A 382 -14.30 8.07 9.17
N TRP A 383 -13.53 8.97 8.55
CA TRP A 383 -13.30 10.33 9.04
C TRP A 383 -14.59 11.15 9.21
N GLY A 384 -15.72 10.68 8.64
CA GLY A 384 -17.05 11.23 8.90
C GLY A 384 -17.48 11.16 10.37
N ILE A 385 -17.00 10.16 11.14
CA ILE A 385 -17.36 9.98 12.56
C ILE A 385 -16.36 10.58 13.57
N ASP A 386 -15.33 11.30 13.10
CA ASP A 386 -14.34 12.01 13.93
C ASP A 386 -14.95 12.76 15.13
N LYS A 387 -16.11 13.39 14.91
CA LYS A 387 -16.80 14.28 15.87
C LYS A 387 -18.19 13.77 16.29
N GLU A 388 -18.59 12.57 15.86
CA GLU A 388 -19.92 12.01 16.12
C GLU A 388 -19.82 10.94 17.23
N ARG A 389 -20.69 10.99 18.24
CA ARG A 389 -20.58 10.17 19.48
C ARG A 389 -21.09 8.73 19.34
N VAL A 390 -20.66 8.05 18.28
CA VAL A 390 -21.14 6.71 17.90
C VAL A 390 -20.34 5.55 18.50
N LEU A 391 -19.17 5.82 19.11
CA LEU A 391 -18.27 4.80 19.64
C LEU A 391 -18.53 4.57 21.13
N ARG A 392 -19.67 3.93 21.45
CA ARG A 392 -20.19 3.76 22.82
C ARG A 392 -20.21 5.09 23.62
N GLY A 393 -20.55 6.19 22.94
CA GLY A 393 -20.61 7.54 23.50
C GLY A 393 -19.36 8.40 23.29
N ARG A 394 -18.23 7.81 22.89
CA ARG A 394 -17.03 8.54 22.42
C ARG A 394 -17.11 8.90 20.94
N THR A 395 -16.34 9.88 20.49
CA THR A 395 -16.02 10.10 19.06
C THR A 395 -14.70 9.43 18.69
N ALA A 396 -14.39 9.27 17.39
CA ALA A 396 -13.12 8.64 16.98
C ALA A 396 -11.89 9.43 17.46
N LEU A 397 -11.94 10.77 17.44
CA LEU A 397 -10.86 11.62 17.96
C LEU A 397 -10.60 11.42 19.47
N GLU A 398 -11.65 11.18 20.28
CA GLU A 398 -11.50 10.89 21.70
C GLU A 398 -10.87 9.51 21.92
N VAL A 399 -11.24 8.52 21.11
CA VAL A 399 -10.65 7.17 21.13
C VAL A 399 -9.15 7.23 20.81
N TYR A 400 -8.76 7.90 19.72
CA TYR A 400 -7.35 8.06 19.34
C TYR A 400 -6.54 8.80 20.40
N PHE A 401 -7.09 9.87 20.98
CA PHE A 401 -6.39 10.64 22.02
C PHE A 401 -6.27 9.88 23.35
N ASP A 402 -7.31 9.15 23.78
CA ASP A 402 -7.22 8.28 24.96
C ASP A 402 -6.15 7.19 24.78
N TYR A 403 -6.08 6.58 23.59
CA TYR A 403 -5.07 5.56 23.26
C TYR A 403 -3.66 6.14 23.27
N MET A 404 -3.42 7.26 22.60
CA MET A 404 -2.12 7.95 22.59
C MET A 404 -1.69 8.40 23.99
N ARG A 405 -2.63 8.89 24.82
CA ARG A 405 -2.38 9.24 26.22
C ARG A 405 -2.06 8.01 27.07
N SER A 406 -2.75 6.89 26.85
CA SER A 406 -2.48 5.61 27.52
C SER A 406 -1.05 5.12 27.20
N PHE A 407 -0.67 5.14 25.93
CA PHE A 407 0.70 4.84 25.49
C PHE A 407 1.74 5.77 26.14
N ARG A 408 1.50 7.09 26.11
CA ARG A 408 2.40 8.08 26.72
C ARG A 408 2.66 7.79 28.20
N VAL A 409 1.62 7.42 28.97
CA VAL A 409 1.73 7.17 30.42
C VAL A 409 2.40 5.83 30.72
N GLU A 410 2.06 4.75 30.00
CA GLU A 410 2.64 3.42 30.28
C GLU A 410 4.15 3.33 29.96
N PHE A 411 4.61 4.14 29.00
CA PHE A 411 5.98 4.10 28.48
C PHE A 411 6.82 5.36 28.79
N ASP A 412 6.42 6.14 29.81
CA ASP A 412 7.10 7.39 30.21
C ASP A 412 8.63 7.24 30.33
N GLU A 413 9.09 6.17 30.99
CA GLU A 413 10.52 5.82 31.13
C GLU A 413 11.27 5.73 29.78
N PHE A 414 10.61 5.29 28.71
CA PHE A 414 11.22 5.14 27.37
C PHE A 414 11.25 6.44 26.57
N PHE A 415 10.41 7.42 26.94
CA PHE A 415 10.51 8.79 26.45
C PHE A 415 11.60 9.56 27.21
N GLU A 416 11.69 9.42 28.54
CA GLU A 416 12.74 10.04 29.36
C GLU A 416 14.16 9.52 29.04
N ASP A 417 14.31 8.19 28.87
CA ASP A 417 15.55 7.59 28.35
C ASP A 417 15.84 7.96 26.87
N GLY A 418 14.88 8.58 26.18
CA GLY A 418 14.93 8.88 24.75
C GLY A 418 15.08 7.64 23.86
N ILE A 419 14.62 6.46 24.31
CA ILE A 419 14.62 5.22 23.52
C ILE A 419 13.60 5.34 22.38
N ILE A 420 12.41 5.84 22.69
CA ILE A 420 11.42 6.24 21.68
C ILE A 420 11.93 7.52 21.01
N SER A 421 12.24 7.43 19.71
CA SER A 421 12.75 8.56 18.91
C SER A 421 11.67 9.25 18.09
N GLU A 422 10.61 8.54 17.70
CA GLU A 422 9.52 9.06 16.87
C GLU A 422 8.23 8.26 17.07
N ILE A 423 7.08 8.96 17.05
CA ILE A 423 5.75 8.34 17.00
C ILE A 423 5.14 8.60 15.62
N GLU A 424 4.98 7.57 14.81
CA GLU A 424 4.16 7.66 13.61
C GLU A 424 2.67 7.52 13.99
N VAL A 425 1.84 8.41 13.47
CA VAL A 425 0.41 8.44 13.79
C VAL A 425 -0.36 7.84 12.62
N GLY A 426 -1.07 6.73 12.85
CA GLY A 426 -1.93 6.12 11.83
C GLY A 426 -3.13 7.01 11.52
N LEU A 427 -3.36 7.32 10.25
CA LEU A 427 -4.41 8.25 9.79
C LEU A 427 -5.45 7.60 8.85
N GLY A 428 -5.36 6.30 8.60
CA GLY A 428 -6.23 5.59 7.66
C GLY A 428 -5.79 4.14 7.41
N PRO A 429 -6.13 3.55 6.25
CA PRO A 429 -5.75 2.18 5.87
C PRO A 429 -4.22 2.04 5.74
N CYS A 430 -3.66 0.89 6.10
CA CYS A 430 -2.22 0.70 6.35
C CYS A 430 -1.56 1.75 7.29
N GLY A 431 -2.35 2.51 8.06
CA GLY A 431 -1.89 3.68 8.83
C GLY A 431 -1.67 4.94 7.97
N GLU A 432 -1.80 4.85 6.65
CA GLU A 432 -1.50 5.91 5.70
C GLU A 432 -2.61 6.96 5.64
N LEU A 433 -2.25 8.22 5.42
CA LEU A 433 -3.21 9.31 5.20
C LEU A 433 -3.78 9.23 3.77
N ARG A 434 -4.77 8.36 3.57
CA ARG A 434 -5.52 8.20 2.33
C ARG A 434 -6.91 7.62 2.58
N TYR A 435 -7.77 7.67 1.58
CA TYR A 435 -8.95 6.83 1.52
C TYR A 435 -8.58 5.38 1.11
N PRO A 436 -9.37 4.36 1.50
CA PRO A 436 -9.17 2.98 1.06
C PRO A 436 -9.68 2.74 -0.37
N SER A 437 -9.17 3.47 -1.37
CA SER A 437 -9.71 3.47 -2.75
C SER A 437 -9.30 2.26 -3.61
N TYR A 438 -8.27 1.51 -3.21
CA TYR A 438 -7.76 0.32 -3.90
C TYR A 438 -7.78 -0.98 -3.05
N PRO A 439 -8.90 -1.36 -2.41
CA PRO A 439 -8.93 -2.49 -1.50
C PRO A 439 -9.02 -3.82 -2.27
N VAL A 440 -7.99 -4.66 -2.14
CA VAL A 440 -7.94 -6.01 -2.73
C VAL A 440 -9.14 -6.86 -2.27
N LYS A 441 -9.59 -6.65 -1.03
CA LYS A 441 -10.83 -7.23 -0.45
C LYS A 441 -12.11 -6.99 -1.28
N HIS A 442 -12.19 -5.90 -2.05
CA HIS A 442 -13.34 -5.62 -2.95
C HIS A 442 -13.05 -5.96 -4.43
N GLY A 443 -11.93 -6.64 -4.71
CA GLY A 443 -11.58 -7.08 -6.06
C GLY A 443 -10.86 -6.02 -6.91
N TRP A 444 -10.36 -4.93 -6.31
CA TRP A 444 -9.39 -4.06 -6.98
C TRP A 444 -8.13 -4.85 -7.35
N ARG A 445 -7.53 -4.50 -8.50
CA ARG A 445 -6.29 -5.04 -9.02
C ARG A 445 -5.45 -3.92 -9.61
N TYR A 446 -4.14 -3.95 -9.43
CA TYR A 446 -3.22 -3.06 -10.12
C TYR A 446 -3.34 -3.23 -11.65
N PRO A 447 -3.37 -2.14 -12.46
CA PRO A 447 -3.29 -0.72 -12.08
C PRO A 447 -4.65 0.00 -12.07
N GLY A 448 -5.74 -0.58 -11.56
CA GLY A 448 -7.08 0.05 -11.59
C GLY A 448 -7.16 1.42 -10.90
N ILE A 449 -8.00 2.33 -11.40
CA ILE A 449 -8.16 3.71 -10.87
C ILE A 449 -8.70 3.81 -9.43
N GLY A 450 -9.27 2.73 -8.89
CA GLY A 450 -9.91 2.74 -7.57
C GLY A 450 -11.31 3.38 -7.57
N GLU A 451 -11.94 3.51 -6.40
CA GLU A 451 -13.22 4.23 -6.24
C GLU A 451 -13.19 5.22 -5.07
N PHE A 452 -13.96 6.31 -5.19
CA PHE A 452 -14.17 7.26 -4.10
C PHE A 452 -14.89 6.60 -2.91
N GLN A 453 -14.38 6.76 -1.69
CA GLN A 453 -14.83 6.05 -0.49
C GLN A 453 -15.67 6.94 0.45
N CYS A 454 -16.50 7.81 -0.11
CA CYS A 454 -17.20 8.87 0.62
C CYS A 454 -18.70 8.64 0.86
N TYR A 455 -19.21 7.43 0.63
CA TYR A 455 -20.66 7.21 0.52
C TYR A 455 -21.38 6.94 1.84
N ASP A 456 -20.67 6.87 2.97
CA ASP A 456 -21.28 6.77 4.30
C ASP A 456 -22.11 8.03 4.63
N GLN A 457 -23.13 7.88 5.47
CA GLN A 457 -24.08 8.94 5.78
C GLN A 457 -23.42 10.20 6.38
N TYR A 458 -22.27 10.09 7.04
CA TYR A 458 -21.60 11.21 7.72
C TYR A 458 -20.78 12.03 6.73
N LEU A 459 -20.05 11.38 5.83
CA LEU A 459 -19.37 12.02 4.70
C LEU A 459 -20.37 12.58 3.68
N MET A 460 -21.45 11.86 3.35
CA MET A 460 -22.52 12.39 2.49
C MET A 460 -23.26 13.58 3.11
N LYS A 461 -23.42 13.61 4.44
CA LYS A 461 -23.92 14.76 5.22
C LYS A 461 -22.92 15.93 5.25
N SER A 462 -21.62 15.66 5.19
CA SER A 462 -20.56 16.68 5.04
C SER A 462 -20.58 17.31 3.64
N LEU A 463 -20.59 16.47 2.60
CA LEU A 463 -20.68 16.88 1.19
C LEU A 463 -21.93 17.73 0.92
N ARG A 464 -23.08 17.33 1.45
CA ARG A 464 -24.33 18.10 1.34
C ARG A 464 -24.20 19.51 1.91
N LYS A 465 -23.64 19.66 3.11
CA LYS A 465 -23.37 20.97 3.72
C LYS A 465 -22.39 21.81 2.87
N ALA A 466 -21.37 21.19 2.28
CA ALA A 466 -20.42 21.88 1.42
C ALA A 466 -21.07 22.37 0.11
N ALA A 467 -21.97 21.58 -0.48
CA ALA A 467 -22.74 21.94 -1.66
C ALA A 467 -23.77 23.06 -1.39
N GLU A 468 -24.49 22.95 -0.26
CA GLU A 468 -25.42 23.99 0.24
C GLU A 468 -24.69 25.31 0.53
N ALA A 469 -23.53 25.27 1.19
CA ALA A 469 -22.72 26.46 1.49
C ALA A 469 -22.16 27.16 0.23
N ARG A 470 -22.06 26.43 -0.90
CA ARG A 470 -21.72 26.99 -2.22
C ARG A 470 -22.93 27.42 -3.05
N GLY A 471 -24.16 27.26 -2.55
CA GLY A 471 -25.39 27.59 -3.28
C GLY A 471 -25.75 26.59 -4.39
N HIS A 472 -25.16 25.41 -4.38
CA HIS A 472 -25.27 24.40 -5.44
C HIS A 472 -25.64 23.02 -4.87
N SER A 473 -26.76 22.94 -4.12
CA SER A 473 -27.20 21.71 -3.43
C SER A 473 -27.36 20.48 -4.32
N PHE A 474 -27.45 20.63 -5.65
CA PHE A 474 -27.47 19.53 -6.62
C PHE A 474 -26.09 18.86 -6.82
N TRP A 475 -25.01 19.47 -6.36
CA TRP A 475 -23.66 18.89 -6.25
C TRP A 475 -23.48 18.03 -4.98
N ALA A 476 -24.53 17.79 -4.17
CA ALA A 476 -24.48 16.99 -2.94
C ALA A 476 -24.41 15.46 -3.19
N ARG A 477 -23.56 15.01 -4.13
CA ARG A 477 -23.38 13.60 -4.53
C ARG A 477 -21.94 13.32 -4.98
N GLY A 478 -21.55 12.05 -5.01
CA GLY A 478 -20.31 11.61 -5.65
C GLY A 478 -20.42 11.59 -7.19
N PRO A 479 -19.31 11.52 -7.95
CA PRO A 479 -19.37 11.55 -9.41
C PRO A 479 -20.01 10.30 -10.01
N ASP A 480 -21.06 10.51 -10.81
CA ASP A 480 -21.88 9.42 -11.37
C ASP A 480 -21.11 8.61 -12.45
N ASN A 481 -20.12 9.21 -13.10
CA ASN A 481 -19.40 8.73 -14.28
C ASN A 481 -17.92 8.35 -14.05
N ALA A 482 -17.54 8.09 -12.80
CA ALA A 482 -16.16 7.78 -12.38
C ALA A 482 -15.68 6.33 -12.64
N GLY A 483 -16.37 5.54 -13.47
CA GLY A 483 -16.02 4.12 -13.70
C GLY A 483 -16.24 3.25 -12.45
N SER A 484 -15.39 2.24 -12.27
CA SER A 484 -15.28 1.40 -11.06
C SER A 484 -13.83 1.06 -10.75
N TYR A 485 -13.56 0.33 -9.65
CA TYR A 485 -12.21 0.04 -9.13
C TYR A 485 -11.15 -0.32 -10.19
N ASN A 486 -11.54 -1.12 -11.20
CA ASN A 486 -10.65 -1.67 -12.21
C ASN A 486 -10.77 -1.00 -13.59
N SER A 487 -11.51 0.11 -13.71
CA SER A 487 -11.51 0.93 -14.92
C SER A 487 -10.15 1.59 -15.17
N GLN A 488 -9.91 1.98 -16.40
CA GLN A 488 -8.82 2.87 -16.82
C GLN A 488 -9.34 4.31 -16.97
N PRO A 489 -8.52 5.37 -16.82
CA PRO A 489 -9.00 6.76 -16.81
C PRO A 489 -9.79 7.12 -18.08
N HIS A 490 -9.28 6.69 -19.24
CA HIS A 490 -9.87 6.95 -20.56
C HIS A 490 -11.18 6.22 -20.84
N GLU A 491 -11.55 5.21 -20.04
CA GLU A 491 -12.84 4.50 -20.12
C GLU A 491 -13.96 5.24 -19.39
N THR A 492 -13.62 6.25 -18.57
CA THR A 492 -14.56 6.96 -17.70
C THR A 492 -14.91 8.35 -18.24
N GLY A 493 -16.10 8.85 -17.91
CA GLY A 493 -16.47 10.25 -18.21
C GLY A 493 -15.83 11.25 -17.23
N PHE A 494 -15.40 10.80 -16.05
CA PHE A 494 -14.83 11.66 -15.03
C PHE A 494 -13.32 11.88 -15.20
N PHE A 495 -12.55 10.84 -15.50
CA PHE A 495 -11.06 10.86 -15.48
C PHE A 495 -10.40 10.85 -16.87
N CYS A 496 -11.16 10.86 -17.97
CA CYS A 496 -10.58 10.98 -19.30
C CYS A 496 -10.00 12.39 -19.54
N ASP A 497 -9.19 12.56 -20.59
CA ASP A 497 -8.63 13.87 -20.93
C ASP A 497 -9.73 14.87 -21.29
N GLY A 498 -9.83 15.96 -20.53
CA GLY A 498 -10.94 16.92 -20.62
C GLY A 498 -12.25 16.49 -19.93
N GLY A 499 -12.23 15.38 -19.19
CA GLY A 499 -13.37 14.83 -18.44
C GLY A 499 -13.80 15.66 -17.22
N ASP A 500 -14.85 15.20 -16.55
CA ASP A 500 -15.54 15.99 -15.50
C ASP A 500 -14.68 16.32 -14.26
N TYR A 501 -13.52 15.69 -14.06
CA TYR A 501 -12.59 16.03 -12.95
C TYR A 501 -12.19 17.51 -12.93
N ASP A 502 -12.02 18.12 -14.10
CA ASP A 502 -11.63 19.54 -14.24
C ASP A 502 -12.84 20.50 -14.40
N SER A 503 -14.06 19.96 -14.43
CA SER A 503 -15.30 20.75 -14.46
C SER A 503 -15.51 21.53 -13.15
N TYR A 504 -16.44 22.51 -13.16
CA TYR A 504 -16.85 23.20 -11.93
C TYR A 504 -17.34 22.25 -10.81
N TYR A 505 -17.95 21.12 -11.19
CA TYR A 505 -18.41 20.10 -10.26
C TYR A 505 -17.26 19.20 -9.77
N GLY A 506 -16.39 18.72 -10.67
CA GLY A 506 -15.22 17.91 -10.31
C GLY A 506 -14.26 18.68 -9.41
N ARG A 507 -13.92 19.92 -9.77
CA ARG A 507 -13.12 20.84 -8.94
C ARG A 507 -13.77 21.14 -7.59
N PHE A 508 -15.10 21.17 -7.49
CA PHE A 508 -15.80 21.27 -6.21
C PHE A 508 -15.66 19.98 -5.38
N PHE A 509 -15.99 18.82 -5.96
CA PHE A 509 -16.03 17.53 -5.28
C PHE A 509 -14.63 17.11 -4.81
N LEU A 510 -13.63 17.18 -5.69
CA LEU A 510 -12.24 16.81 -5.39
C LEU A 510 -11.62 17.73 -4.34
N ASN A 511 -11.93 19.04 -4.37
CA ASN A 511 -11.53 19.95 -3.29
C ASN A 511 -12.21 19.60 -1.97
N TRP A 512 -13.48 19.17 -1.96
CA TRP A 512 -14.12 18.73 -0.71
C TRP A 512 -13.50 17.43 -0.19
N TYR A 513 -13.35 16.42 -1.04
CA TYR A 513 -12.82 15.09 -0.70
C TYR A 513 -11.38 15.17 -0.15
N SER A 514 -10.50 15.91 -0.84
CA SER A 514 -9.13 16.16 -0.35
C SER A 514 -9.06 17.06 0.89
N GLN A 515 -9.99 18.02 1.05
CA GLN A 515 -10.03 18.83 2.27
C GLN A 515 -10.47 18.01 3.49
N VAL A 516 -11.36 17.02 3.34
CA VAL A 516 -11.74 16.12 4.45
C VAL A 516 -10.55 15.30 4.93
N LEU A 517 -9.69 14.82 4.02
CA LEU A 517 -8.42 14.15 4.32
C LEU A 517 -7.48 15.06 5.12
N VAL A 518 -7.20 16.27 4.62
CA VAL A 518 -6.32 17.24 5.30
C VAL A 518 -6.89 17.66 6.66
N ASP A 519 -8.20 17.87 6.74
CA ASP A 519 -8.90 18.26 7.96
C ASP A 519 -8.93 17.14 9.01
N HIS A 520 -8.92 15.85 8.63
CA HIS A 520 -8.79 14.73 9.56
C HIS A 520 -7.39 14.70 10.17
N ALA A 521 -6.35 14.68 9.33
CA ALA A 521 -4.96 14.68 9.77
C ALA A 521 -4.65 15.86 10.71
N ASP A 522 -5.15 17.06 10.38
CA ASP A 522 -4.98 18.25 11.22
C ASP A 522 -5.53 18.07 12.65
N ARG A 523 -6.64 17.34 12.80
CA ARG A 523 -7.24 17.05 14.12
C ARG A 523 -6.48 15.99 14.87
N VAL A 524 -6.15 14.87 14.24
CA VAL A 524 -5.46 13.76 14.90
C VAL A 524 -4.03 14.16 15.28
N LEU A 525 -3.30 14.86 14.39
CA LEU A 525 -1.94 15.34 14.69
C LEU A 525 -1.94 16.46 15.74
N SER A 526 -2.97 17.31 15.80
CA SER A 526 -3.13 18.26 16.91
C SER A 526 -3.33 17.57 18.27
N LEU A 527 -3.91 16.37 18.29
CA LEU A 527 -4.10 15.56 19.51
C LEU A 527 -2.84 14.74 19.83
N ALA A 528 -2.16 14.20 18.82
CA ALA A 528 -0.87 13.51 18.96
C ALA A 528 0.20 14.47 19.51
N LYS A 529 0.27 15.70 19.01
CA LYS A 529 1.16 16.76 19.50
C LYS A 529 0.95 17.11 20.97
N LEU A 530 -0.29 16.99 21.47
CA LEU A 530 -0.62 17.18 22.88
C LEU A 530 -0.33 15.94 23.73
N ALA A 531 -0.44 14.72 23.16
CA ALA A 531 -0.10 13.48 23.85
C ALA A 531 1.41 13.22 23.93
N PHE A 532 2.18 13.70 22.94
CA PHE A 532 3.62 13.43 22.77
C PHE A 532 4.44 14.72 22.76
N GLU A 533 4.11 15.69 23.62
CA GLU A 533 4.85 16.94 23.74
C GLU A 533 6.34 16.68 24.02
N GLY A 534 7.21 17.25 23.18
CA GLY A 534 8.66 17.04 23.23
C GLY A 534 9.20 15.87 22.39
N THR A 535 8.35 15.02 21.80
CA THR A 535 8.76 13.92 20.91
C THR A 535 8.44 14.25 19.44
N CYS A 536 9.25 13.74 18.51
CA CYS A 536 8.93 13.80 17.08
C CYS A 536 7.67 12.98 16.78
N ILE A 537 6.74 13.56 16.02
CA ILE A 537 5.60 12.85 15.45
C ILE A 537 5.73 12.79 13.92
N ALA A 538 5.26 11.71 13.30
CA ALA A 538 5.29 11.52 11.86
C ALA A 538 3.90 11.13 11.31
N ALA A 539 3.69 11.35 10.01
CA ALA A 539 2.52 10.89 9.28
C ALA A 539 2.94 10.26 7.94
N LYS A 540 2.41 9.07 7.66
CA LYS A 540 2.73 8.29 6.46
C LYS A 540 1.82 8.65 5.28
N ILE A 541 2.43 8.97 4.15
CA ILE A 541 1.75 9.27 2.88
C ILE A 541 2.06 8.13 1.88
N SER A 542 1.04 7.63 1.18
CA SER A 542 1.17 6.47 0.29
C SER A 542 1.62 6.85 -1.12
N GLY A 543 2.60 6.13 -1.68
CA GLY A 543 3.10 6.32 -3.04
C GLY A 543 2.16 5.79 -4.14
N VAL A 544 1.05 6.49 -4.41
CA VAL A 544 0.07 6.14 -5.45
C VAL A 544 0.60 6.55 -6.84
N HIS A 545 1.48 5.73 -7.40
CA HIS A 545 2.32 6.05 -8.56
C HIS A 545 1.73 5.69 -9.94
N TRP A 546 0.62 4.95 -10.00
CA TRP A 546 -0.04 4.56 -11.25
C TRP A 546 -1.04 5.61 -11.74
N TRP A 547 -1.20 5.73 -13.06
CA TRP A 547 -1.85 6.84 -13.77
C TRP A 547 -1.23 8.23 -13.56
N TYR A 548 -0.07 8.36 -12.90
CA TYR A 548 0.60 9.66 -12.70
C TYR A 548 0.96 10.36 -14.03
N LYS A 549 1.09 9.62 -15.15
CA LYS A 549 1.31 10.21 -16.49
C LYS A 549 0.03 10.59 -17.24
N THR A 550 -1.15 10.49 -16.63
CA THR A 550 -2.42 10.99 -17.22
C THR A 550 -2.75 12.38 -16.70
N ALA A 551 -3.48 13.20 -17.46
CA ALA A 551 -3.81 14.56 -17.02
C ALA A 551 -4.64 14.60 -15.72
N SER A 552 -5.42 13.53 -15.47
CA SER A 552 -6.30 13.44 -14.32
C SER A 552 -5.66 12.85 -13.06
N HIS A 553 -4.54 12.13 -13.14
CA HIS A 553 -3.92 11.41 -12.00
C HIS A 553 -4.94 10.55 -11.21
N ALA A 554 -5.71 9.71 -11.92
CA ALA A 554 -6.99 9.18 -11.41
C ALA A 554 -6.91 8.42 -10.08
N ALA A 555 -5.86 7.62 -9.85
CA ALA A 555 -5.70 6.87 -8.60
C ALA A 555 -5.34 7.76 -7.40
N GLU A 556 -4.54 8.82 -7.62
CA GLU A 556 -4.29 9.84 -6.59
C GLU A 556 -5.60 10.54 -6.19
N LEU A 557 -6.44 10.89 -7.19
CA LEU A 557 -7.74 11.50 -6.94
C LEU A 557 -8.67 10.61 -6.10
N THR A 558 -8.76 9.30 -6.38
CA THR A 558 -9.60 8.40 -5.58
C THR A 558 -9.02 8.13 -4.20
N ALA A 559 -7.69 8.09 -4.05
CA ALA A 559 -6.99 8.00 -2.76
C ALA A 559 -7.14 9.28 -1.91
N GLY A 560 -7.52 10.42 -2.50
CA GLY A 560 -7.77 11.69 -1.84
C GLY A 560 -6.71 12.76 -2.08
N PHE A 561 -5.64 12.44 -2.79
CA PHE A 561 -4.62 13.38 -3.23
C PHE A 561 -5.12 14.11 -4.48
N TYR A 562 -5.64 15.34 -4.31
CA TYR A 562 -6.16 16.13 -5.43
C TYR A 562 -5.01 16.74 -6.25
N ASN A 563 -4.28 15.88 -6.98
CA ASN A 563 -3.01 16.14 -7.66
C ASN A 563 -3.08 15.99 -9.20
N PRO A 564 -4.07 16.56 -9.92
CA PRO A 564 -4.06 16.51 -11.39
C PRO A 564 -2.88 17.33 -11.94
N CYS A 565 -2.51 17.14 -13.21
CA CYS A 565 -1.30 17.74 -13.79
C CYS A 565 -1.25 19.28 -13.80
N ASN A 566 -2.35 19.95 -13.43
CA ASN A 566 -2.46 21.41 -13.29
C ASN A 566 -2.45 21.92 -11.83
N ARG A 567 -2.27 21.05 -10.82
CA ARG A 567 -2.36 21.41 -9.38
C ARG A 567 -1.56 20.44 -8.51
N ASP A 568 -0.61 20.97 -7.74
CA ASP A 568 0.03 20.23 -6.64
C ASP A 568 -0.98 19.89 -5.53
N GLY A 569 -1.19 18.59 -5.28
CA GLY A 569 -2.02 18.09 -4.19
C GLY A 569 -1.29 18.03 -2.84
N TYR A 570 0.00 17.68 -2.84
CA TYR A 570 0.81 17.38 -1.67
C TYR A 570 1.23 18.62 -0.87
N ALA A 571 1.41 19.78 -1.53
CA ALA A 571 1.73 21.04 -0.88
C ALA A 571 0.75 21.42 0.24
N SER A 572 -0.53 21.03 0.12
CA SER A 572 -1.55 21.25 1.16
C SER A 572 -1.41 20.32 2.37
N ILE A 573 -1.02 19.06 2.13
CA ILE A 573 -0.73 18.06 3.17
C ILE A 573 0.54 18.46 3.92
N ALA A 574 1.62 18.74 3.20
CA ALA A 574 2.88 19.23 3.77
C ALA A 574 2.64 20.50 4.60
N SER A 575 1.89 21.49 4.09
CA SER A 575 1.53 22.71 4.83
C SER A 575 0.78 22.43 6.14
N MET A 576 -0.04 21.37 6.20
CA MET A 576 -0.72 20.92 7.42
C MET A 576 0.25 20.25 8.39
N LEU A 577 1.12 19.33 7.93
CA LEU A 577 2.15 18.68 8.75
C LEU A 577 3.06 19.71 9.43
N LYS A 578 3.45 20.78 8.70
CA LYS A 578 4.25 21.89 9.22
C LYS A 578 3.61 22.63 10.41
N ARG A 579 2.27 22.74 10.48
CA ARG A 579 1.59 23.38 11.63
C ARG A 579 1.78 22.57 12.91
N HIS A 580 1.78 21.25 12.78
CA HIS A 580 2.00 20.34 13.90
C HIS A 580 3.49 20.13 14.19
N GLY A 581 4.37 20.38 13.23
CA GLY A 581 5.78 20.01 13.32
C GLY A 581 5.98 18.51 13.11
N ALA A 582 5.06 17.88 12.38
CA ALA A 582 5.12 16.46 12.04
C ALA A 582 6.08 16.25 10.86
N ALA A 583 6.87 15.18 10.92
CA ALA A 583 7.62 14.66 9.79
C ALA A 583 6.68 14.00 8.76
N LEU A 584 7.11 13.96 7.51
CA LEU A 584 6.47 13.19 6.45
C LEU A 584 7.22 11.86 6.30
N ASN A 585 6.53 10.72 6.33
CA ASN A 585 7.09 9.42 5.95
C ASN A 585 6.51 9.00 4.59
N PHE A 586 7.36 8.58 3.64
CA PHE A 586 6.93 8.27 2.27
C PHE A 586 7.41 6.90 1.80
N THR A 587 6.55 6.15 1.11
CA THR A 587 6.90 4.84 0.54
C THR A 587 7.53 4.97 -0.86
N CYS A 588 7.86 3.84 -1.50
CA CYS A 588 8.29 3.74 -2.91
C CYS A 588 9.68 4.33 -3.26
N ALA A 589 10.56 4.62 -2.30
CA ALA A 589 11.90 5.14 -2.58
C ALA A 589 12.85 4.14 -3.29
N GLU A 590 12.48 2.86 -3.38
CA GLU A 590 13.19 1.82 -4.11
C GLU A 590 12.74 1.68 -5.58
N LEU A 591 11.57 2.20 -5.93
CA LEU A 591 10.96 1.97 -7.23
C LEU A 591 11.63 2.74 -8.37
N ARG A 592 11.65 2.12 -9.55
CA ARG A 592 12.18 2.64 -10.81
C ARG A 592 11.06 2.71 -11.84
N THR A 593 11.05 3.78 -12.63
CA THR A 593 9.99 4.03 -13.63
C THR A 593 10.17 3.19 -14.89
N LEU A 594 11.41 2.76 -15.17
CA LEU A 594 11.73 1.83 -16.25
C LEU A 594 11.14 0.46 -15.98
N ASP A 595 11.41 -0.11 -14.80
CA ASP A 595 10.93 -1.42 -14.36
C ASP A 595 9.39 -1.49 -14.44
N GLN A 596 8.69 -0.45 -13.95
CA GLN A 596 7.23 -0.34 -14.07
C GLN A 596 6.74 -0.21 -15.52
N HIS A 597 7.52 0.39 -16.42
CA HIS A 597 7.20 0.46 -17.85
C HIS A 597 7.49 -0.86 -18.59
N GLU A 598 8.44 -1.67 -18.13
CA GLU A 598 8.72 -3.00 -18.70
C GLU A 598 7.72 -4.06 -18.23
N GLU A 599 7.31 -4.02 -16.96
CA GLU A 599 6.33 -4.96 -16.40
C GLU A 599 4.86 -4.56 -16.70
N PHE A 600 4.54 -3.26 -16.57
CA PHE A 600 3.16 -2.74 -16.62
C PHE A 600 3.04 -1.43 -17.44
N PRO A 601 3.39 -1.43 -18.75
CA PRO A 601 3.37 -0.21 -19.58
C PRO A 601 2.00 0.51 -19.58
N ASP A 602 0.91 -0.26 -19.55
CA ASP A 602 -0.46 0.26 -19.54
C ASP A 602 -0.83 0.99 -18.24
N ALA A 603 -0.05 0.84 -17.14
CA ALA A 603 -0.30 1.51 -15.87
C ALA A 603 0.02 3.02 -15.89
N LEU A 604 0.73 3.51 -16.93
CA LEU A 604 1.15 4.91 -17.08
C LEU A 604 1.77 5.49 -15.79
N ALA A 605 2.59 4.67 -15.13
CA ALA A 605 3.15 4.94 -13.81
C ALA A 605 4.40 5.84 -13.85
N ASP A 606 4.64 6.58 -12.77
CA ASP A 606 5.86 7.38 -12.56
C ASP A 606 6.25 7.47 -11.07
N PRO A 607 6.79 6.39 -10.48
CA PRO A 607 7.21 6.42 -9.08
C PRO A 607 8.33 7.44 -8.82
N GLU A 608 9.24 7.67 -9.78
CA GLU A 608 10.34 8.61 -9.59
C GLU A 608 9.88 10.07 -9.68
N GLY A 609 8.95 10.40 -10.59
CA GLY A 609 8.30 11.69 -10.67
C GLY A 609 7.46 11.99 -9.41
N LEU A 610 6.73 11.00 -8.90
CA LEU A 610 5.97 11.14 -7.65
C LEU A 610 6.88 11.33 -6.43
N VAL A 611 7.92 10.50 -6.25
CA VAL A 611 8.91 10.67 -5.18
C VAL A 611 9.54 12.06 -5.26
N TRP A 612 9.93 12.51 -6.45
CA TRP A 612 10.47 13.85 -6.64
C TRP A 612 9.48 14.94 -6.22
N GLN A 613 8.20 14.83 -6.58
CA GLN A 613 7.19 15.82 -6.18
C GLN A 613 7.01 15.87 -4.66
N VAL A 614 6.78 14.73 -4.01
CA VAL A 614 6.46 14.67 -2.58
C VAL A 614 7.64 15.12 -1.71
N LEU A 615 8.88 14.72 -2.05
CA LEU A 615 10.07 15.12 -1.30
C LEU A 615 10.29 16.65 -1.37
N ASN A 616 10.20 17.26 -2.56
CA ASN A 616 10.40 18.71 -2.71
C ASN A 616 9.25 19.51 -2.07
N ALA A 617 8.00 19.08 -2.20
CA ALA A 617 6.85 19.73 -1.55
C ALA A 617 6.96 19.80 -0.02
N ALA A 618 7.70 18.86 0.61
CA ALA A 618 8.03 18.89 2.03
C ALA A 618 9.30 19.70 2.34
N TRP A 619 10.36 19.55 1.53
CA TRP A 619 11.65 20.23 1.75
C TRP A 619 11.60 21.74 1.50
N ASP A 620 10.84 22.21 0.50
CA ASP A 620 10.64 23.65 0.20
C ASP A 620 10.07 24.42 1.40
N ILE A 621 9.27 23.74 2.22
CA ILE A 621 8.73 24.28 3.47
C ILE A 621 9.44 23.75 4.73
N CYS A 622 10.60 23.11 4.59
CA CYS A 622 11.49 22.66 5.66
C CYS A 622 10.85 21.67 6.65
N ILE A 623 10.15 20.65 6.16
CA ILE A 623 9.69 19.50 6.97
C ILE A 623 10.75 18.38 6.90
N PRO A 624 11.03 17.65 8.02
CA PRO A 624 11.83 16.43 7.97
C PRO A 624 11.09 15.33 7.19
N VAL A 625 11.81 14.63 6.32
CA VAL A 625 11.22 13.55 5.52
C VAL A 625 11.95 12.24 5.80
N ALA A 626 11.20 11.23 6.21
CA ALA A 626 11.64 9.84 6.29
C ALA A 626 11.09 9.04 5.10
N SER A 627 11.64 7.86 4.84
CA SER A 627 11.13 6.99 3.78
C SER A 627 11.29 5.50 4.10
N GLU A 628 10.52 4.68 3.39
CA GLU A 628 10.48 3.22 3.49
C GLU A 628 10.39 2.61 2.09
N ASN A 629 10.96 1.42 1.89
CA ASN A 629 10.75 0.65 0.67
C ASN A 629 9.34 0.04 0.64
N ALA A 630 8.60 0.19 -0.47
CA ALA A 630 7.25 -0.36 -0.59
C ALA A 630 7.22 -1.89 -0.75
N PHE A 631 8.24 -2.46 -1.41
CA PHE A 631 8.40 -3.90 -1.62
C PHE A 631 9.73 -4.41 -1.02
N PRO A 632 9.83 -5.71 -0.64
CA PRO A 632 11.08 -6.29 -0.12
C PRO A 632 12.25 -6.12 -1.10
N CYS A 633 13.36 -5.56 -0.61
CA CYS A 633 14.49 -5.16 -1.43
C CYS A 633 15.79 -5.70 -0.82
N HIS A 634 16.29 -6.80 -1.38
CA HIS A 634 17.48 -7.50 -0.86
C HIS A 634 18.74 -7.25 -1.69
N ASP A 635 18.62 -6.53 -2.80
CA ASP A 635 19.63 -6.47 -3.85
C ASP A 635 20.33 -5.11 -3.93
N ARG A 636 21.54 -5.13 -4.51
CA ARG A 636 22.40 -3.96 -4.67
C ARG A 636 21.77 -2.86 -5.55
N ALA A 637 20.96 -3.20 -6.55
CA ALA A 637 20.35 -2.22 -7.44
C ALA A 637 19.21 -1.44 -6.77
N GLY A 638 18.39 -2.08 -5.94
CA GLY A 638 17.37 -1.41 -5.15
C GLY A 638 17.96 -0.62 -3.98
N TYR A 639 18.94 -1.15 -3.24
CA TYR A 639 19.66 -0.39 -2.20
C TYR A 639 20.32 0.88 -2.75
N ASN A 640 20.91 0.82 -3.95
CA ASN A 640 21.46 2.02 -4.60
C ASN A 640 20.36 3.01 -5.02
N LYS A 641 19.18 2.54 -5.45
CA LYS A 641 18.05 3.43 -5.76
C LYS A 641 17.54 4.17 -4.52
N ILE A 642 17.44 3.45 -3.40
CA ILE A 642 17.11 4.04 -2.09
C ILE A 642 18.17 5.09 -1.71
N LEU A 643 19.47 4.80 -1.86
CA LEU A 643 20.56 5.73 -1.56
C LEU A 643 20.52 7.01 -2.42
N GLU A 644 20.28 6.89 -3.73
CA GLU A 644 20.11 8.02 -4.66
C GLU A 644 18.98 8.97 -4.21
N ASN A 645 17.82 8.41 -3.87
CA ASN A 645 16.67 9.17 -3.37
C ASN A 645 16.89 9.70 -1.94
N SER A 646 17.66 8.98 -1.10
CA SER A 646 17.95 9.36 0.29
C SER A 646 18.94 10.51 0.40
N LYS A 647 19.91 10.59 -0.51
CA LYS A 647 21.02 11.55 -0.51
C LYS A 647 21.19 12.22 -1.90
N PRO A 648 20.24 13.07 -2.36
CA PRO A 648 20.31 13.62 -3.71
C PRO A 648 21.50 14.58 -3.90
N MET A 649 22.58 14.07 -4.52
CA MET A 649 23.89 14.72 -4.65
C MET A 649 23.87 16.15 -5.22
N ASN A 650 22.87 16.49 -6.03
CA ASN A 650 22.73 17.78 -6.70
C ASN A 650 21.66 18.69 -6.07
N ASN A 651 21.16 18.39 -4.87
CA ASN A 651 20.21 19.27 -4.17
C ASN A 651 20.93 20.54 -3.68
N PRO A 652 20.51 21.76 -4.09
CA PRO A 652 21.24 23.00 -3.81
C PRO A 652 21.21 23.41 -2.33
N ASP A 653 20.23 22.93 -1.57
CA ASP A 653 20.07 23.15 -0.13
C ASP A 653 20.74 22.03 0.71
N GLY A 654 21.33 21.01 0.08
CA GLY A 654 21.90 19.84 0.76
C GLY A 654 20.86 18.94 1.44
N ARG A 655 19.60 18.96 0.98
CA ARG A 655 18.52 18.13 1.54
C ARG A 655 18.80 16.64 1.38
N HIS A 656 18.36 15.88 2.37
CA HIS A 656 18.47 14.43 2.48
C HIS A 656 17.34 13.94 3.41
N LEU A 657 17.10 12.63 3.45
CA LEU A 657 16.13 12.06 4.39
C LEU A 657 16.64 12.15 5.84
N SER A 658 15.74 12.38 6.79
CA SER A 658 16.04 12.41 8.23
C SER A 658 16.11 11.02 8.87
N ALA A 659 15.55 10.00 8.21
CA ALA A 659 15.65 8.58 8.58
C ALA A 659 15.20 7.69 7.40
N PHE A 660 15.59 6.42 7.42
CA PHE A 660 15.01 5.38 6.55
C PHE A 660 14.55 4.18 7.39
N THR A 661 13.39 3.61 7.06
CA THR A 661 12.90 2.37 7.67
C THR A 661 12.89 1.25 6.63
N TYR A 662 13.67 0.19 6.87
CA TYR A 662 13.66 -1.00 6.04
C TYR A 662 12.44 -1.89 6.34
N LEU A 663 11.64 -2.18 5.32
CA LEU A 663 10.52 -3.12 5.34
C LEU A 663 10.97 -4.48 4.74
N ARG A 664 11.00 -5.58 5.50
CA ARG A 664 10.75 -5.78 6.94
C ARG A 664 11.73 -6.83 7.48
N LEU A 665 11.95 -6.90 8.79
CA LEU A 665 12.69 -7.99 9.43
C LEU A 665 11.97 -9.33 9.17
N GLY A 666 12.67 -10.25 8.51
CA GLY A 666 12.19 -11.61 8.21
C GLY A 666 13.35 -12.55 7.92
N PRO A 667 13.07 -13.83 7.60
CA PRO A 667 14.09 -14.83 7.27
C PRO A 667 14.97 -14.40 6.08
N ASP A 668 14.35 -13.85 5.03
CA ASP A 668 14.99 -13.49 3.76
C ASP A 668 16.06 -12.40 3.96
N LEU A 669 15.79 -11.39 4.81
CA LEU A 669 16.77 -10.37 5.20
C LEU A 669 17.96 -10.99 5.98
N MET A 670 17.72 -12.07 6.72
CA MET A 670 18.70 -12.74 7.58
C MET A 670 19.51 -13.83 6.85
N GLU A 671 19.27 -14.05 5.55
CA GLU A 671 20.14 -14.89 4.72
C GLU A 671 21.51 -14.23 4.51
N SER A 672 22.59 -15.03 4.57
CA SER A 672 23.97 -14.54 4.59
C SER A 672 24.38 -13.66 3.40
N HIS A 673 23.72 -13.79 2.24
CA HIS A 673 23.98 -12.94 1.07
C HIS A 673 23.24 -11.60 1.18
N ASN A 674 21.93 -11.66 1.42
CA ASN A 674 21.04 -10.51 1.50
C ASN A 674 21.44 -9.59 2.67
N PHE A 675 21.85 -10.19 3.80
CA PHE A 675 22.35 -9.46 4.96
C PHE A 675 23.70 -8.76 4.72
N LEU A 676 24.55 -9.32 3.83
CA LEU A 676 25.84 -8.72 3.50
C LEU A 676 25.69 -7.48 2.61
N GLU A 677 24.74 -7.46 1.67
CA GLU A 677 24.42 -6.24 0.92
C GLU A 677 23.66 -5.24 1.82
N PHE A 678 22.81 -5.71 2.75
CA PHE A 678 22.19 -4.84 3.78
C PHE A 678 23.22 -4.13 4.66
N GLU A 679 24.28 -4.82 5.11
CA GLU A 679 25.39 -4.19 5.85
C GLU A 679 26.05 -3.05 5.04
N ARG A 680 26.27 -3.26 3.73
CA ARG A 680 26.84 -2.23 2.84
C ARG A 680 25.88 -1.06 2.65
N PHE A 681 24.58 -1.33 2.52
CA PHE A 681 23.54 -0.30 2.47
C PHE A 681 23.53 0.56 3.74
N VAL A 682 23.52 -0.05 4.93
CA VAL A 682 23.56 0.68 6.22
C VAL A 682 24.79 1.57 6.31
N LYS A 683 25.97 1.05 5.94
CA LYS A 683 27.23 1.82 5.92
C LYS A 683 27.16 3.04 5.00
N ARG A 684 26.65 2.90 3.78
CA ARG A 684 26.47 4.02 2.84
C ARG A 684 25.40 5.02 3.33
N MET A 685 24.35 4.56 4.00
CA MET A 685 23.35 5.42 4.66
C MET A 685 23.98 6.23 5.80
N HIS A 686 24.88 5.63 6.57
CA HIS A 686 25.69 6.31 7.60
C HIS A 686 26.80 7.21 7.02
N GLY A 687 27.12 7.10 5.73
CA GLY A 687 28.19 7.86 5.08
C GLY A 687 29.59 7.27 5.28
N GLU A 688 29.68 5.99 5.66
CA GLU A 688 30.92 5.21 5.70
C GLU A 688 31.32 4.72 4.30
N ALA A 689 32.62 4.60 4.04
CA ALA A 689 33.14 4.06 2.78
C ALA A 689 33.03 2.53 2.71
N VAL A 690 32.77 1.98 1.52
CA VAL A 690 32.63 0.53 1.33
C VAL A 690 33.76 -0.01 0.43
N LEU A 691 34.54 -0.94 0.98
CA LEU A 691 35.78 -1.46 0.38
C LEU A 691 35.59 -2.18 -0.97
N ASP A 692 34.37 -2.54 -1.35
CA ASP A 692 34.08 -3.24 -2.60
C ASP A 692 34.01 -2.31 -3.84
N LEU A 693 34.17 -1.00 -3.64
CA LEU A 693 34.25 0.01 -4.70
C LEU A 693 35.69 0.48 -5.01
N GLN A 694 36.70 -0.09 -4.36
CA GLN A 694 38.11 0.33 -4.47
C GLN A 694 38.98 -0.68 -5.26
N ALA A 695 38.36 -1.49 -6.13
CA ALA A 695 39.00 -2.59 -6.88
C ALA A 695 38.93 -2.40 -8.41
#